data_AF-A0A820B816-F1
#
_entry.id   AF-A0A820B816-F1
#
_cell.length_a   1.000
_cell.length_b   1.000
_cell.length_c   1.000
_cell.angle_alpha   90.00
_cell.angle_beta   90.00
_cell.angle_gamma   90.00
#
_symmetry.space_group_name_H-M   'P 1'
#
loop_
_entity.id
_entity.type
_entity.pdbx_description
1 polymer ?
#
loop_
_entity_poly.entity_id
_entity_poly.type
_entity_poly.pdbx_seq_one_letter_code
_entity_poly.pdbx_strand_id
1 'polypeptide(L)'
;PASFAQYRIWPENQRDANSDQSYLMTHNMPFFYRLYAEDILSVKQLRHALQLIVTKHESLHTSLIYDFNKKILMQRVLTQQDINNDMFTITQSTYETDEQLNAIIENEKYNPQLFNLAQGLVFRCHLVYYKQISSNDLLSANDVIIFNFHHFVFDYQSMNTFLDDLNQAYTTGQLLYDDNTLLRYIDYAVIEQQMSMTGASMFWLDALHDCKLDQSLPLPFDRYRLANEHRTIHTTSISFDFGQDLSHQFLTYASSINIKHEHLALAIYFIVLFKFTNGEKDLCISMNIDNRYRDELKSIIGLFENIIPLRCQLDPHWSVHYLLDYVREITTISMEYSYFPFQRILNQHPNVSKPAFLDISFQFLSSMTTIDNKLITISDSQLSSIPFTTNINDNMIRNKYDLSLLVQHNLNINQLSCTINASSDLFNVETIDNISQRFHSMLNQLFISVDDQMNKSIYELSLTLPNERLLMQSMNNTQVLFSSPDTCIHQEFVYQAMKHPQKVAVELDEQSLTYAELLYYVQIFSLHLVNKYAVVPGEIICQCVERSLSMAIGIMAIEMAGGVYCPLSPRDPQHRLHALVQQTHSRLILVHWLTKQMSNDGILSFDIGSLLTYNDVTSDIGDDRLSSITVISSNIAYIIFTSGSTGVPKA
;
A
#
# COMPACT_ATOMS: atom_id res chain seq x y z
N PRO A 1 -19.14 33.72 10.58
CA PRO A 1 -18.25 32.60 10.98
C PRO A 1 -17.62 31.99 9.72
N ALA A 2 -16.45 31.36 9.86
CA ALA A 2 -15.86 30.57 8.79
C ALA A 2 -16.56 29.20 8.62
N SER A 3 -16.52 28.65 7.41
CA SER A 3 -16.94 27.26 7.17
C SER A 3 -15.96 26.27 7.81
N PHE A 4 -16.37 25.02 8.02
CA PHE A 4 -15.47 24.00 8.59
C PHE A 4 -14.26 23.74 7.68
N ALA A 5 -14.43 23.78 6.36
CA ALA A 5 -13.32 23.65 5.42
C ALA A 5 -12.30 24.79 5.57
N GLN A 6 -12.75 26.03 5.84
CA GLN A 6 -11.85 27.16 6.11
C GLN A 6 -11.11 27.01 7.45
N TYR A 7 -11.76 26.47 8.48
CA TYR A 7 -11.10 26.13 9.75
C TYR A 7 -9.96 25.11 9.56
N ARG A 8 -10.09 24.18 8.60
CA ARG A 8 -9.07 23.19 8.25
C ARG A 8 -7.80 23.82 7.70
N ILE A 9 -7.95 24.83 6.84
CA ILE A 9 -6.85 25.47 6.10
C ILE A 9 -6.22 26.60 6.91
N TRP A 10 -6.91 27.13 7.93
CA TRP A 10 -6.36 28.17 8.79
C TRP A 10 -5.12 27.67 9.57
N PRO A 11 -3.96 28.34 9.46
CA PRO A 11 -2.71 27.86 10.05
C PRO A 11 -2.81 27.70 11.58
N GLU A 12 -2.37 26.55 12.11
CA GLU A 12 -2.29 26.31 13.57
C GLU A 12 -1.34 27.31 14.26
N ASN A 13 -0.26 27.69 13.59
CA ASN A 13 0.71 28.69 14.03
C ASN A 13 0.13 30.12 14.15
N GLN A 14 -1.03 30.40 13.53
CA GLN A 14 -1.77 31.66 13.75
C GLN A 14 -2.78 31.55 14.91
N ARG A 15 -2.84 30.40 15.61
CA ARG A 15 -3.57 30.19 16.85
C ARG A 15 -2.67 30.36 18.09
N ASP A 16 -1.36 30.18 17.95
CA ASP A 16 -0.35 30.33 19.00
C ASP A 16 0.73 31.38 18.63
N ALA A 17 0.88 32.43 19.43
CA ALA A 17 1.72 33.59 19.13
C ALA A 17 3.26 33.34 19.05
N ASN A 18 3.73 32.10 19.26
CA ASN A 18 5.15 31.77 19.50
C ASN A 18 5.75 30.65 18.63
N SER A 19 5.09 30.17 17.58
CA SER A 19 5.59 29.04 16.77
C SER A 19 6.56 29.48 15.66
N ASP A 20 7.62 28.67 15.45
CA ASP A 20 8.65 28.84 14.41
C ASP A 20 8.04 28.90 12.99
N GLN A 21 8.46 29.89 12.21
CA GLN A 21 7.89 30.22 10.88
C GLN A 21 8.30 29.26 9.75
N SER A 22 9.07 28.21 10.05
CA SER A 22 9.72 27.34 9.06
C SER A 22 8.83 26.24 8.45
N TYR A 23 7.60 26.06 8.93
CA TYR A 23 6.67 25.00 8.48
C TYR A 23 5.37 25.50 7.82
N LEU A 24 5.37 26.70 7.23
CA LEU A 24 4.18 27.21 6.55
C LEU A 24 3.93 26.45 5.23
N MET A 25 3.11 25.40 5.30
CA MET A 25 2.44 24.84 4.11
C MET A 25 1.71 25.98 3.39
N THR A 26 2.26 26.43 2.26
CA THR A 26 1.57 27.33 1.36
C THR A 26 0.34 26.65 0.77
N HIS A 27 -0.81 27.32 0.88
CA HIS A 27 -2.09 26.91 0.32
C HIS A 27 -2.39 27.73 -0.94
N ASN A 28 -1.36 27.99 -1.76
CA ASN A 28 -1.50 28.72 -3.00
C ASN A 28 -2.03 27.78 -4.08
N MET A 29 -2.93 28.28 -4.93
CA MET A 29 -3.53 27.57 -6.06
C MET A 29 -3.26 28.35 -7.34
N PRO A 30 -2.04 28.28 -7.90
CA PRO A 30 -1.74 28.92 -9.17
C PRO A 30 -2.22 28.07 -10.35
N PHE A 31 -2.91 28.71 -11.28
CA PHE A 31 -3.35 28.16 -12.56
C PHE A 31 -2.63 28.87 -13.71
N PHE A 32 -1.93 28.11 -14.54
CA PHE A 32 -1.02 28.63 -15.56
C PHE A 32 -1.60 28.44 -16.96
N TYR A 33 -1.58 29.52 -17.75
CA TYR A 33 -2.14 29.55 -19.10
C TYR A 33 -1.16 30.22 -20.07
N ARG A 34 -0.82 29.54 -21.16
CA ARG A 34 0.01 30.09 -22.24
C ARG A 34 -0.85 30.46 -23.45
N LEU A 35 -0.63 31.65 -23.99
CA LEU A 35 -1.26 32.10 -25.23
C LEU A 35 -0.69 31.38 -26.45
N TYR A 36 -1.55 31.07 -27.43
CA TYR A 36 -1.14 30.53 -28.71
C TYR A 36 -0.50 31.58 -29.64
N ALA A 37 0.17 31.10 -30.68
CA ALA A 37 1.02 31.89 -31.57
C ALA A 37 0.32 33.06 -32.28
N GLU A 38 -0.99 32.96 -32.52
CA GLU A 38 -1.78 33.94 -33.27
C GLU A 38 -2.63 34.84 -32.35
N ASP A 39 -2.60 34.59 -31.05
CA ASP A 39 -3.49 35.23 -30.08
C ASP A 39 -2.91 36.48 -29.45
N ILE A 40 -3.78 37.46 -29.21
CA ILE A 40 -3.44 38.74 -28.59
C ILE A 40 -4.52 39.10 -27.57
N LEU A 41 -4.11 39.36 -26.33
CA LEU A 41 -5.02 39.80 -25.26
C LEU A 41 -4.66 41.19 -24.75
N SER A 42 -5.66 42.03 -24.52
CA SER A 42 -5.51 43.34 -23.90
C SER A 42 -5.43 43.21 -22.39
N VAL A 43 -4.30 43.63 -21.80
CA VAL A 43 -4.10 43.66 -20.35
C VAL A 43 -5.09 44.62 -19.68
N LYS A 44 -5.48 45.69 -20.36
CA LYS A 44 -6.49 46.64 -19.87
C LYS A 44 -7.88 46.01 -19.78
N GLN A 45 -8.31 45.27 -20.81
CA GLN A 45 -9.57 44.55 -20.79
C GLN A 45 -9.55 43.42 -19.74
N LEU A 46 -8.42 42.70 -19.64
CA LEU A 46 -8.21 41.67 -18.62
C LEU A 46 -8.34 42.25 -17.20
N ARG A 47 -7.68 43.37 -16.92
CA ARG A 47 -7.78 44.06 -15.62
C ARG A 47 -9.22 44.45 -15.30
N HIS A 48 -9.95 45.02 -16.27
CA HIS A 48 -11.35 45.38 -16.10
C HIS A 48 -12.24 44.16 -15.82
N ALA A 49 -12.05 43.09 -16.59
CA ALA A 49 -12.77 41.83 -16.40
C ALA A 49 -12.53 41.25 -14.99
N LEU A 50 -11.27 41.17 -14.56
CA LEU A 50 -10.91 40.69 -13.22
C LEU A 50 -11.53 41.56 -12.11
N GLN A 51 -11.59 42.87 -12.28
CA GLN A 51 -12.25 43.77 -11.32
C GLN A 51 -13.74 43.44 -11.17
N LEU A 52 -14.44 43.15 -12.27
CA LEU A 52 -15.85 42.76 -12.24
C LEU A 52 -16.04 41.42 -11.52
N ILE A 53 -15.19 40.43 -11.79
CA ILE A 53 -15.25 39.10 -11.14
C ILE A 53 -15.01 39.22 -9.65
N VAL A 54 -13.95 39.93 -9.25
CA VAL A 54 -13.63 40.14 -7.83
C VAL A 54 -14.75 40.90 -7.13
N THR A 55 -15.40 41.86 -7.80
CA THR A 55 -16.55 42.57 -7.23
C THR A 55 -17.79 41.66 -7.09
N LYS A 56 -18.07 40.80 -8.08
CA LYS A 56 -19.20 39.87 -8.09
C LYS A 56 -19.06 38.81 -6.99
N HIS A 57 -17.86 38.27 -6.79
CA HIS A 57 -17.61 37.15 -5.89
C HIS A 57 -16.96 37.59 -4.58
N GLU A 58 -17.76 37.72 -3.52
CA GLU A 58 -17.31 38.17 -2.19
C GLU A 58 -16.15 37.35 -1.59
N SER A 59 -16.07 36.06 -1.93
CA SER A 59 -14.98 35.19 -1.49
C SER A 59 -13.61 35.74 -1.91
N LEU A 60 -13.49 36.33 -3.10
CA LEU A 60 -12.21 36.85 -3.64
C LEU A 60 -11.73 38.14 -2.96
N HIS A 61 -12.52 38.71 -2.06
CA HIS A 61 -12.18 39.89 -1.26
C HIS A 61 -12.61 39.75 0.20
N THR A 62 -12.58 38.51 0.70
CA THR A 62 -12.89 38.20 2.10
C THR A 62 -11.60 37.96 2.88
N SER A 63 -11.45 38.65 4.01
CA SER A 63 -10.39 38.40 4.99
C SER A 63 -10.87 37.45 6.10
N LEU A 64 -9.97 36.63 6.63
CA LEU A 64 -10.23 35.86 7.85
C LEU A 64 -9.64 36.54 9.08
N ILE A 65 -10.43 36.56 10.14
CA ILE A 65 -10.05 37.16 11.42
C ILE A 65 -10.43 36.20 12.52
N TYR A 66 -9.46 35.87 13.37
CA TYR A 66 -9.73 35.09 14.57
C TYR A 66 -10.21 36.02 15.70
N ASP A 67 -11.44 35.81 16.17
CA ASP A 67 -11.96 36.48 17.36
C ASP A 67 -11.47 35.73 18.60
N PHE A 68 -10.42 36.25 19.25
CA PHE A 68 -9.83 35.65 20.45
C PHE A 68 -10.80 35.58 21.65
N ASN A 69 -11.75 36.51 21.74
CA ASN A 69 -12.72 36.52 22.84
C ASN A 69 -13.74 35.39 22.68
N LYS A 70 -14.20 35.17 21.44
CA LYS A 70 -15.18 34.12 21.13
C LYS A 70 -14.55 32.79 20.76
N LYS A 71 -13.23 32.74 20.59
CA LYS A 71 -12.46 31.58 20.08
C LYS A 71 -13.04 31.03 18.76
N ILE A 72 -13.41 31.94 17.87
CA ILE A 72 -14.10 31.64 16.61
C ILE A 72 -13.40 32.35 15.47
N LEU A 73 -13.23 31.65 14.35
CA LEU A 73 -12.76 32.21 13.09
C LEU A 73 -13.93 32.87 12.35
N MET A 74 -13.74 34.13 11.97
CA MET A 74 -14.75 34.97 11.33
C MET A 74 -14.30 35.37 9.93
N GLN A 75 -15.27 35.51 9.03
CA GLN A 75 -15.09 36.06 7.70
C GLN A 75 -15.49 37.54 7.74
N ARG A 76 -14.69 38.41 7.12
CA ARG A 76 -15.00 39.82 6.88
C ARG A 76 -14.86 40.10 5.40
N VAL A 77 -16.00 40.33 4.74
CA VAL A 77 -16.05 40.80 3.36
C VAL A 77 -15.61 42.26 3.34
N LEU A 78 -14.61 42.57 2.51
CA LEU A 78 -14.08 43.92 2.40
C LEU A 78 -14.87 44.74 1.39
N THR A 79 -15.21 45.97 1.73
CA THR A 79 -15.87 46.89 0.79
C THR A 79 -14.84 47.62 -0.08
N GLN A 80 -15.30 48.26 -1.17
CA GLN A 80 -14.46 49.15 -1.98
C GLN A 80 -13.86 50.33 -1.19
N GLN A 81 -14.41 50.69 -0.03
CA GLN A 81 -13.85 51.73 0.84
C GLN A 81 -12.75 51.18 1.77
N ASP A 82 -12.77 49.88 2.06
CA ASP A 82 -11.80 49.23 2.96
C ASP A 82 -10.45 48.97 2.27
N ILE A 83 -10.42 48.96 0.94
CA ILE A 83 -9.26 48.68 0.12
C ILE A 83 -9.06 49.87 -0.81
N ASN A 84 -7.87 50.49 -0.84
CA ASN A 84 -7.53 51.62 -1.71
C ASN A 84 -7.56 51.22 -3.21
N ASN A 85 -8.75 50.98 -3.76
CA ASN A 85 -9.10 50.56 -5.12
C ASN A 85 -8.60 49.19 -5.63
N ASP A 86 -7.48 48.66 -5.15
CA ASP A 86 -6.92 47.40 -5.69
C ASP A 86 -7.29 46.19 -4.83
N MET A 87 -8.41 45.55 -5.13
CA MET A 87 -8.90 44.32 -4.46
C MET A 87 -8.06 43.06 -4.79
N PHE A 88 -7.15 43.17 -5.76
CA PHE A 88 -6.21 42.15 -6.18
C PHE A 88 -4.98 42.80 -6.81
N THR A 89 -3.87 42.06 -6.93
CA THR A 89 -2.62 42.57 -7.52
C THR A 89 -2.37 41.97 -8.90
N ILE A 90 -1.95 42.81 -9.86
CA ILE A 90 -1.36 42.36 -11.13
C ILE A 90 0.15 42.59 -11.06
N THR A 91 0.95 41.52 -11.11
CA THR A 91 2.41 41.59 -11.20
C THR A 91 2.89 41.24 -12.61
N GLN A 92 4.08 41.70 -12.97
CA GLN A 92 4.68 41.45 -14.28
C GLN A 92 6.11 40.96 -14.12
N SER A 93 6.50 39.97 -14.91
CA SER A 93 7.88 39.50 -15.04
C SER A 93 8.19 39.12 -16.48
N THR A 94 9.47 38.84 -16.76
CA THR A 94 9.91 38.33 -18.06
C THR A 94 10.60 36.98 -17.91
N TYR A 95 10.60 36.18 -18.98
CA TYR A 95 11.41 34.96 -19.07
C TYR A 95 11.97 34.79 -20.49
N GLU A 96 13.15 34.18 -20.59
CA GLU A 96 13.81 33.84 -21.86
C GLU A 96 14.04 32.33 -22.01
N THR A 97 14.09 31.60 -20.90
CA THR A 97 14.32 30.14 -20.87
C THR A 97 13.25 29.41 -20.06
N ASP A 98 13.05 28.13 -20.34
CA ASP A 98 12.11 27.29 -19.58
C ASP A 98 12.51 27.17 -18.09
N GLU A 99 13.80 27.20 -17.76
CA GLU A 99 14.29 27.23 -16.37
C GLU A 99 13.81 28.47 -15.61
N GLN A 100 13.84 29.64 -16.24
CA GLN A 100 13.36 30.88 -15.63
C GLN A 100 11.84 30.84 -15.42
N LEU A 101 11.10 30.31 -16.40
CA LEU A 101 9.65 30.12 -16.28
C LEU A 101 9.32 29.16 -15.13
N ASN A 102 10.06 28.05 -15.01
CA ASN A 102 9.91 27.08 -13.92
C ASN A 102 10.17 27.72 -12.55
N ALA A 103 11.22 28.54 -12.41
CA ALA A 103 11.48 29.25 -11.16
C ALA A 103 10.35 30.22 -10.76
N ILE A 104 9.73 30.90 -11.74
CA ILE A 104 8.56 31.75 -11.51
C ILE A 104 7.36 30.91 -11.03
N ILE A 105 7.11 29.77 -11.69
CA ILE A 105 6.05 28.82 -11.34
C ILE A 105 6.24 28.29 -9.92
N GLU A 106 7.45 27.89 -9.54
CA GLU A 106 7.78 27.42 -8.20
C GLU A 106 7.56 28.50 -7.15
N ASN A 107 7.98 29.73 -7.43
CA ASN A 107 7.73 30.85 -6.53
C ASN A 107 6.21 31.09 -6.34
N GLU A 108 5.40 31.08 -7.41
CA GLU A 108 3.93 31.21 -7.28
C GLU A 108 3.29 30.10 -6.43
N LYS A 109 3.81 28.86 -6.51
CA LYS A 109 3.31 27.73 -5.72
C LYS A 109 3.74 27.79 -4.25
N TYR A 110 5.00 28.15 -3.99
CA TYR A 110 5.65 27.85 -2.71
C TYR A 110 6.03 29.05 -1.88
N ASN A 111 5.89 30.27 -2.39
CA ASN A 111 6.17 31.46 -1.60
C ASN A 111 5.02 31.75 -0.60
N PRO A 112 5.29 31.69 0.71
CA PRO A 112 4.26 31.89 1.75
C PRO A 112 3.85 33.36 1.91
N GLN A 113 4.60 34.29 1.33
CA GLN A 113 4.39 35.73 1.46
C GLN A 113 3.53 36.31 0.32
N LEU A 114 3.06 35.49 -0.62
CA LEU A 114 2.28 36.00 -1.77
C LEU A 114 0.92 36.57 -1.38
N PHE A 115 0.31 36.06 -0.30
CA PHE A 115 -1.03 36.44 0.14
C PHE A 115 -1.01 37.00 1.55
N ASN A 116 -1.88 37.99 1.80
CA ASN A 116 -2.12 38.53 3.14
C ASN A 116 -3.60 38.34 3.50
N LEU A 117 -3.89 37.21 4.15
CA LEU A 117 -5.26 36.79 4.49
C LEU A 117 -5.97 37.75 5.43
N ALA A 118 -5.25 38.45 6.31
CA ALA A 118 -5.82 39.42 7.24
C ALA A 118 -6.28 40.71 6.53
N GLN A 119 -5.63 41.04 5.41
CA GLN A 119 -5.97 42.18 4.57
C GLN A 119 -6.88 41.81 3.38
N GLY A 120 -7.28 40.54 3.25
CA GLY A 120 -8.14 40.05 2.17
C GLY A 120 -7.50 40.06 0.79
N LEU A 121 -6.16 40.14 0.72
CA LEU A 121 -5.40 39.95 -0.52
C LEU A 121 -5.24 38.44 -0.76
N VAL A 122 -6.27 37.84 -1.37
CA VAL A 122 -6.44 36.38 -1.53
C VAL A 122 -6.42 35.92 -2.99
N PHE A 123 -6.32 36.86 -3.92
CA PHE A 123 -6.21 36.65 -5.35
C PHE A 123 -5.14 37.58 -5.95
N ARG A 124 -4.33 37.03 -6.86
CA ARG A 124 -3.37 37.78 -7.67
C ARG A 124 -3.32 37.22 -9.09
N CYS A 125 -2.97 38.08 -10.03
CA CYS A 125 -2.71 37.73 -11.41
C CYS A 125 -1.26 38.08 -11.75
N HIS A 126 -0.50 37.14 -12.31
CA HIS A 126 0.89 37.36 -12.73
C HIS A 126 0.98 37.21 -14.24
N LEU A 127 1.40 38.27 -14.91
CA LEU A 127 1.65 38.30 -16.35
C LEU A 127 3.13 38.09 -16.60
N VAL A 128 3.47 37.00 -17.27
CA VAL A 128 4.85 36.58 -17.51
C VAL A 128 5.13 36.68 -18.99
N TYR A 129 5.89 37.70 -19.38
CA TYR A 129 6.14 38.03 -20.79
C TYR A 129 7.36 37.28 -21.33
N TYR A 130 7.27 36.76 -22.55
CA TYR A 130 8.40 36.15 -23.22
C TYR A 130 9.34 37.24 -23.77
N LYS A 131 10.61 37.18 -23.35
CA LYS A 131 11.73 38.10 -23.66
C LYS A 131 11.59 39.53 -23.16
N GLN A 132 10.45 40.19 -23.34
CA GLN A 132 10.28 41.59 -22.96
C GLN A 132 8.84 41.93 -22.61
N ILE A 133 8.66 42.86 -21.67
CA ILE A 133 7.35 43.41 -21.33
C ILE A 133 6.83 44.22 -22.53
N SER A 134 5.59 43.95 -22.92
CA SER A 134 4.91 44.67 -23.99
C SER A 134 4.70 46.15 -23.63
N SER A 135 5.12 47.06 -24.51
CA SER A 135 4.90 48.50 -24.35
C SER A 135 3.46 48.95 -24.60
N ASN A 136 2.63 48.06 -25.18
CA ASN A 136 1.29 48.40 -25.68
C ASN A 136 0.16 47.83 -24.80
N ASP A 137 0.47 47.32 -23.60
CA ASP A 137 -0.49 46.62 -22.73
C ASP A 137 -1.18 45.43 -23.43
N LEU A 138 -0.41 44.70 -24.25
CA LEU A 138 -0.87 43.51 -24.96
C LEU A 138 -0.05 42.29 -24.53
N LEU A 139 -0.72 41.17 -24.30
CA LEU A 139 -0.13 39.84 -24.23
C LEU A 139 -0.19 39.21 -25.62
N SER A 140 0.81 38.40 -25.93
CA SER A 140 1.01 37.78 -27.24
C SER A 140 1.46 36.33 -27.09
N ALA A 141 1.70 35.69 -28.24
CA ALA A 141 2.28 34.36 -28.34
C ALA A 141 3.38 34.04 -27.32
N ASN A 142 3.21 32.92 -26.61
CA ASN A 142 4.10 32.43 -25.54
C ASN A 142 4.07 33.19 -24.22
N ASP A 143 3.43 34.35 -24.13
CA ASP A 143 3.19 34.98 -22.84
C ASP A 143 2.32 34.06 -21.96
N VAL A 144 2.59 34.09 -20.66
CA VAL A 144 1.92 33.25 -19.67
C VAL A 144 1.12 34.11 -18.71
N ILE A 145 -0.12 33.70 -18.45
CA ILE A 145 -0.98 34.28 -17.43
C ILE A 145 -1.08 33.27 -16.28
N ILE A 146 -0.86 33.76 -15.07
CA ILE A 146 -0.99 32.96 -13.86
C ILE A 146 -2.08 33.57 -12.99
N PHE A 147 -3.18 32.85 -12.79
CA PHE A 147 -4.19 33.19 -11.80
C PHE A 147 -3.88 32.43 -10.52
N ASN A 148 -3.52 33.13 -9.45
CA ASN A 148 -3.16 32.49 -8.20
C ASN A 148 -4.14 32.91 -7.10
N PHE A 149 -4.75 31.92 -6.47
CA PHE A 149 -5.70 32.07 -5.39
C PHE A 149 -5.15 31.44 -4.13
N HIS A 150 -5.55 31.96 -2.96
CA HIS A 150 -5.37 31.19 -1.73
C HIS A 150 -6.52 30.18 -1.60
N HIS A 151 -6.21 28.91 -1.33
CA HIS A 151 -7.17 27.80 -1.23
C HIS A 151 -8.25 27.99 -0.15
N PHE A 152 -8.15 29.03 0.69
CA PHE A 152 -9.19 29.35 1.68
C PHE A 152 -10.46 29.93 1.04
N VAL A 153 -10.35 30.57 -0.13
CA VAL A 153 -11.47 31.21 -0.86
C VAL A 153 -11.80 30.53 -2.18
N PHE A 154 -11.07 29.47 -2.51
CA PHE A 154 -11.10 28.87 -3.83
C PHE A 154 -10.83 27.37 -3.75
N ASP A 155 -11.51 26.61 -4.59
CA ASP A 155 -11.30 25.18 -4.82
C ASP A 155 -11.19 24.91 -6.32
N TYR A 156 -10.84 23.67 -6.72
CA TYR A 156 -10.67 23.36 -8.14
C TYR A 156 -11.96 23.56 -8.96
N GLN A 157 -13.12 23.28 -8.38
CA GLN A 157 -14.41 23.44 -9.06
C GLN A 157 -14.79 24.91 -9.28
N SER A 158 -14.34 25.81 -8.40
CA SER A 158 -14.48 27.27 -8.57
C SER A 158 -13.83 27.77 -9.86
N MET A 159 -12.82 27.06 -10.38
CA MET A 159 -12.11 27.47 -11.59
C MET A 159 -13.00 27.48 -12.83
N ASN A 160 -13.97 26.56 -12.92
CA ASN A 160 -14.91 26.56 -14.04
C ASN A 160 -15.76 27.84 -14.04
N THR A 161 -16.30 28.20 -12.87
CA THR A 161 -17.09 29.44 -12.71
C THR A 161 -16.24 30.68 -12.99
N PHE A 162 -15.01 30.73 -12.48
CA PHE A 162 -14.09 31.84 -12.70
C PHE A 162 -13.80 32.06 -14.19
N LEU A 163 -13.56 30.99 -14.95
CA LEU A 163 -13.25 31.06 -16.37
C LEU A 163 -14.47 31.46 -17.22
N ASP A 164 -15.66 30.95 -16.90
CA ASP A 164 -16.90 31.32 -17.57
C ASP A 164 -17.18 32.82 -17.39
N ASP A 165 -17.05 33.31 -16.16
CA ASP A 165 -17.19 34.73 -15.84
C ASP A 165 -16.09 35.56 -16.48
N LEU A 166 -14.84 35.08 -16.51
CA LEU A 166 -13.73 35.77 -17.17
C LEU A 166 -13.98 35.97 -18.66
N ASN A 167 -14.44 34.93 -19.35
CA ASN A 167 -14.75 35.02 -20.77
C ASN A 167 -15.89 36.02 -21.00
N GLN A 168 -16.99 35.95 -20.24
CA GLN A 168 -18.11 36.88 -20.35
C GLN A 168 -17.68 38.33 -20.09
N ALA A 169 -16.98 38.57 -18.98
CA ALA A 169 -16.53 39.89 -18.55
C ALA A 169 -15.55 40.51 -19.54
N TYR A 170 -14.65 39.70 -20.09
CA TYR A 170 -13.65 40.15 -21.06
C TYR A 170 -14.28 40.51 -22.40
N THR A 171 -15.16 39.66 -22.94
CA THR A 171 -15.78 39.88 -24.25
C THR A 171 -16.81 40.99 -24.24
N THR A 172 -17.62 41.08 -23.18
CA THR A 172 -18.75 42.04 -23.13
C THR A 172 -18.46 43.30 -22.34
N GLY A 173 -17.41 43.30 -21.51
CA GLY A 173 -17.10 44.39 -20.57
C GLY A 173 -18.05 44.46 -19.38
N GLN A 174 -18.94 43.48 -19.19
CA GLN A 174 -19.93 43.39 -18.12
C GLN A 174 -20.05 41.96 -17.61
N LEU A 175 -20.52 41.80 -16.37
CA LEU A 175 -20.95 40.52 -15.82
C LEU A 175 -22.44 40.60 -15.52
N LEU A 176 -23.19 39.61 -15.98
CA LEU A 176 -24.58 39.48 -15.59
C LEU A 176 -24.63 38.85 -14.19
N TYR A 177 -25.44 39.43 -13.33
CA TYR A 177 -25.88 38.79 -12.10
C TYR A 177 -27.06 37.90 -12.47
N ASP A 178 -26.99 36.62 -12.12
CA ASP A 178 -28.19 35.79 -12.20
C ASP A 178 -29.07 36.19 -11.02
N ASP A 179 -30.27 36.72 -11.29
CA ASP A 179 -31.22 37.13 -10.26
C ASP A 179 -31.59 35.96 -9.31
N ASN A 180 -31.30 34.72 -9.69
CA ASN A 180 -31.45 33.52 -8.87
C ASN A 180 -30.28 33.24 -7.89
N THR A 181 -29.15 33.92 -8.00
CA THR A 181 -27.98 33.73 -7.11
C THR A 181 -28.05 34.60 -5.85
N LEU A 182 -29.06 34.37 -5.02
CA LEU A 182 -29.15 35.00 -3.69
C LEU A 182 -28.18 34.40 -2.67
N LEU A 183 -27.67 33.19 -2.92
CA LEU A 183 -26.80 32.48 -2.00
C LEU A 183 -25.33 32.79 -2.27
N ARG A 184 -24.65 33.36 -1.28
CA ARG A 184 -23.21 33.60 -1.33
C ARG A 184 -22.45 32.63 -0.44
N TYR A 185 -21.13 32.60 -0.58
CA TYR A 185 -20.30 31.68 0.22
C TYR A 185 -20.40 31.96 1.72
N ILE A 186 -20.53 33.22 2.15
CA ILE A 186 -20.73 33.52 3.58
C ILE A 186 -22.05 32.96 4.11
N ASP A 187 -23.09 32.96 3.27
CA ASP A 187 -24.40 32.43 3.61
C ASP A 187 -24.31 30.90 3.75
N TYR A 188 -23.60 30.22 2.83
CA TYR A 188 -23.27 28.80 2.96
C TYR A 188 -22.56 28.49 4.28
N ALA A 189 -21.51 29.26 4.62
CA ALA A 189 -20.74 29.03 5.85
C ALA A 189 -21.60 29.20 7.12
N VAL A 190 -22.57 30.12 7.12
CA VAL A 190 -23.53 30.28 8.22
C VAL A 190 -24.49 29.10 8.28
N ILE A 191 -25.06 28.69 7.15
CA ILE A 191 -25.98 27.55 7.05
C ILE A 191 -25.29 26.27 7.55
N GLU A 192 -24.06 25.98 7.11
CA GLU A 192 -23.29 24.81 7.50
C GLU A 192 -23.07 24.75 9.03
N GLN A 193 -22.75 25.89 9.65
CA GLN A 193 -22.55 25.97 11.10
C GLN A 193 -23.84 25.74 11.90
N GLN A 194 -24.99 26.20 11.39
CA GLN A 194 -26.28 26.14 12.08
C GLN A 194 -27.09 24.87 11.78
N MET A 195 -26.79 24.19 10.67
CA MET A 195 -27.53 23.00 10.24
C MET A 195 -27.44 21.90 11.29
N SER A 196 -28.60 21.37 11.70
CA SER A 196 -28.68 20.14 12.46
C SER A 196 -28.26 18.98 11.57
N MET A 197 -27.26 18.22 12.03
CA MET A 197 -26.67 17.11 11.28
C MET A 197 -26.76 15.81 12.07
N THR A 198 -27.80 15.62 12.89
CA THR A 198 -27.92 14.44 13.77
C THR A 198 -27.90 13.13 12.99
N GLY A 199 -28.61 13.05 11.86
CA GLY A 199 -28.61 11.86 10.99
C GLY A 199 -27.21 11.54 10.45
N ALA A 200 -26.52 12.53 9.88
CA ALA A 200 -25.15 12.35 9.41
C ALA A 200 -24.17 12.01 10.54
N SER A 201 -24.34 12.65 11.71
CA SER A 201 -23.54 12.35 12.89
C SER A 201 -23.68 10.90 13.32
N MET A 202 -24.92 10.37 13.35
CA MET A 202 -25.17 8.97 13.70
C MET A 202 -24.60 8.02 12.65
N PHE A 203 -24.77 8.35 11.36
CA PHE A 203 -24.21 7.57 10.26
C PHE A 203 -22.68 7.44 10.38
N TRP A 204 -21.95 8.55 10.54
CA TRP A 204 -20.49 8.49 10.62
C TRP A 204 -19.97 7.77 11.87
N LEU A 205 -20.69 7.87 13.00
CA LEU A 205 -20.38 7.07 14.19
C LEU A 205 -20.53 5.57 13.94
N ASP A 206 -21.58 5.17 13.21
CA ASP A 206 -21.86 3.76 12.88
C ASP A 206 -20.88 3.24 11.82
N ALA A 207 -20.67 3.98 10.73
CA ALA A 207 -19.76 3.62 9.65
C ALA A 207 -18.32 3.38 10.13
N LEU A 208 -17.88 4.14 11.14
CA LEU A 208 -16.54 4.04 11.73
C LEU A 208 -16.51 3.25 13.04
N HIS A 209 -17.60 2.56 13.40
CA HIS A 209 -17.67 1.77 14.63
C HIS A 209 -16.61 0.66 14.63
N ASP A 210 -15.80 0.58 15.69
CA ASP A 210 -14.66 -0.35 15.80
C ASP A 210 -13.58 -0.23 14.70
N CYS A 211 -13.62 0.83 13.88
CA CYS A 211 -12.54 1.11 12.93
C CYS A 211 -11.30 1.59 13.70
N LYS A 212 -10.14 1.01 13.40
CA LYS A 212 -8.86 1.39 14.01
C LYS A 212 -8.30 2.65 13.35
N LEU A 213 -8.93 3.78 13.65
CA LEU A 213 -8.62 5.06 13.03
C LEU A 213 -7.22 5.61 13.35
N ASP A 214 -6.50 5.04 14.32
CA ASP A 214 -5.14 5.42 14.71
C ASP A 214 -4.07 4.46 14.18
N GLN A 215 -4.46 3.35 13.52
CA GLN A 215 -3.54 2.35 12.99
C GLN A 215 -3.38 2.52 11.48
N SER A 216 -2.20 2.99 11.05
CA SER A 216 -1.83 3.05 9.63
C SER A 216 -1.84 1.67 8.97
N LEU A 217 -2.30 1.61 7.73
CA LEU A 217 -2.28 0.38 6.93
C LEU A 217 -0.83 -0.02 6.63
N PRO A 218 -0.47 -1.31 6.78
CA PRO A 218 0.90 -1.79 6.62
C PRO A 218 1.27 -1.94 5.14
N LEU A 219 1.45 -0.82 4.45
CA LEU A 219 1.93 -0.80 3.06
C LEU A 219 3.39 -1.28 2.97
N PRO A 220 3.88 -1.66 1.77
CA PRO A 220 5.27 -2.03 1.54
C PRO A 220 6.18 -0.79 1.58
N PHE A 221 6.30 -0.18 2.76
CA PHE A 221 7.15 0.97 3.00
C PHE A 221 8.63 0.58 2.91
N ASP A 222 9.45 1.43 2.28
CA ASP A 222 10.91 1.28 2.28
C ASP A 222 11.55 1.84 3.55
N ARG A 223 10.86 2.78 4.19
CA ARG A 223 11.29 3.53 5.37
C ARG A 223 10.15 3.67 6.37
N TYR A 224 10.50 3.80 7.64
CA TYR A 224 9.53 4.07 8.71
C TYR A 224 9.54 5.55 9.07
N ARG A 225 8.36 6.13 9.28
CA ARG A 225 8.23 7.47 9.85
C ARG A 225 8.39 7.39 11.37
N LEU A 226 9.30 8.19 11.92
CA LEU A 226 9.45 8.30 13.37
C LEU A 226 8.27 9.08 13.99
N ALA A 227 7.96 8.82 15.26
CA ALA A 227 6.79 9.41 15.91
C ALA A 227 6.79 10.96 15.95
N ASN A 228 7.99 11.56 15.94
CA ASN A 228 8.23 13.00 15.96
C ASN A 228 8.42 13.60 14.55
N GLU A 229 8.43 12.79 13.49
CA GLU A 229 8.54 13.28 12.13
C GLU A 229 7.16 13.73 11.60
N HIS A 230 7.17 14.90 10.97
CA HIS A 230 6.04 15.42 10.23
C HIS A 230 6.15 14.98 8.77
N ARG A 231 5.01 14.83 8.08
CA ARG A 231 5.00 14.55 6.65
C ARG A 231 5.74 15.66 5.93
N THR A 232 6.76 15.33 5.14
CA THR A 232 7.32 16.31 4.22
C THR A 232 6.41 16.46 3.01
N ILE A 233 6.66 17.49 2.23
CA ILE A 233 5.92 17.78 1.00
C ILE A 233 6.51 17.04 -0.21
N HIS A 234 7.49 16.17 -0.02
CA HIS A 234 8.20 15.50 -1.09
C HIS A 234 7.44 14.27 -1.56
N THR A 235 7.31 14.15 -2.88
CA THR A 235 6.51 13.09 -3.51
C THR A 235 7.21 12.50 -4.70
N THR A 236 7.06 11.19 -4.85
CA THR A 236 7.30 10.48 -6.10
C THR A 236 5.96 10.23 -6.76
N SER A 237 5.88 10.52 -8.07
CA SER A 237 4.66 10.36 -8.86
C SER A 237 4.94 9.50 -10.08
N ILE A 238 4.06 8.52 -10.33
CA ILE A 238 4.09 7.69 -11.53
C ILE A 238 2.71 7.72 -12.17
N SER A 239 2.68 8.09 -13.45
CA SER A 239 1.47 8.16 -14.25
C SER A 239 1.55 7.19 -15.42
N PHE A 240 0.43 6.55 -15.74
CA PHE A 240 0.31 5.71 -16.92
C PHE A 240 -1.10 5.78 -17.51
N ASP A 241 -1.17 5.63 -18.83
CA ASP A 241 -2.42 5.50 -19.58
C ASP A 241 -2.89 4.06 -19.60
N PHE A 242 -4.20 3.85 -19.57
CA PHE A 242 -4.76 2.51 -19.73
C PHE A 242 -4.61 2.04 -21.19
N GLY A 243 -4.43 2.98 -22.13
CA GLY A 243 -4.52 2.71 -23.55
C GLY A 243 -5.97 2.52 -24.00
N GLN A 244 -6.17 2.41 -25.30
CA GLN A 244 -7.51 2.40 -25.90
C GLN A 244 -8.31 1.15 -25.54
N ASP A 245 -7.69 -0.03 -25.64
CA ASP A 245 -8.36 -1.31 -25.42
C ASP A 245 -8.82 -1.49 -23.97
N LEU A 246 -7.92 -1.29 -23.00
CA LEU A 246 -8.25 -1.41 -21.59
C LEU A 246 -9.25 -0.34 -21.14
N SER A 247 -9.14 0.90 -21.63
CA SER A 247 -10.15 1.94 -21.37
C SER A 247 -11.52 1.49 -21.88
N HIS A 248 -11.60 1.03 -23.13
CA HIS A 248 -12.85 0.56 -23.71
C HIS A 248 -13.46 -0.59 -22.92
N GLN A 249 -12.66 -1.60 -22.55
CA GLN A 249 -13.15 -2.76 -21.78
C GLN A 249 -13.62 -2.36 -20.38
N PHE A 250 -12.86 -1.51 -19.68
CA PHE A 250 -13.25 -0.99 -18.37
C PHE A 250 -14.59 -0.24 -18.43
N LEU A 251 -14.72 0.71 -19.37
CA LEU A 251 -15.92 1.54 -19.52
C LEU A 251 -17.14 0.72 -19.95
N THR A 252 -16.93 -0.23 -20.87
CA THR A 252 -17.98 -1.15 -21.35
C THR A 252 -18.45 -2.07 -20.24
N TYR A 253 -17.52 -2.62 -19.44
CA TYR A 253 -17.85 -3.46 -18.29
C TYR A 253 -18.69 -2.68 -17.27
N ALA A 254 -18.23 -1.48 -16.89
CA ALA A 254 -18.98 -0.65 -15.94
C ALA A 254 -20.40 -0.34 -16.44
N SER A 255 -20.53 -0.04 -17.74
CA SER A 255 -21.82 0.22 -18.38
C SER A 255 -22.72 -1.01 -18.42
N SER A 256 -22.18 -2.21 -18.67
CA SER A 256 -22.96 -3.44 -18.80
C SER A 256 -23.61 -3.88 -17.48
N ILE A 257 -22.97 -3.57 -16.35
CA ILE A 257 -23.50 -3.84 -15.00
C ILE A 257 -24.11 -2.59 -14.34
N ASN A 258 -24.25 -1.49 -15.08
CA ASN A 258 -24.83 -0.22 -14.62
C ASN A 258 -24.19 0.32 -13.32
N ILE A 259 -22.86 0.34 -13.27
CA ILE A 259 -22.09 0.89 -12.15
C ILE A 259 -21.30 2.12 -12.60
N LYS A 260 -21.11 3.08 -11.69
CA LYS A 260 -20.25 4.25 -11.95
C LYS A 260 -18.80 3.79 -12.13
N HIS A 261 -18.08 4.40 -13.08
CA HIS A 261 -16.64 4.17 -13.33
C HIS A 261 -15.80 4.33 -12.05
N GLU A 262 -16.14 5.33 -11.24
CA GLU A 262 -15.53 5.60 -9.94
C GLU A 262 -15.60 4.41 -8.98
N HIS A 263 -16.78 3.79 -8.83
CA HIS A 263 -16.96 2.66 -7.92
C HIS A 263 -16.16 1.43 -8.38
N LEU A 264 -16.07 1.22 -9.70
CA LEU A 264 -15.26 0.14 -10.28
C LEU A 264 -13.77 0.38 -10.01
N ALA A 265 -13.26 1.59 -10.26
CA ALA A 265 -11.87 1.94 -9.98
C ALA A 265 -11.53 1.80 -8.47
N LEU A 266 -12.44 2.24 -7.60
CA LEU A 266 -12.31 2.17 -6.17
C LEU A 266 -12.28 0.72 -5.63
N ALA A 267 -13.15 -0.17 -6.16
CA ALA A 267 -13.13 -1.57 -5.78
C ALA A 267 -11.82 -2.26 -6.17
N ILE A 268 -11.29 -1.95 -7.36
CA ILE A 268 -9.98 -2.45 -7.81
C ILE A 268 -8.87 -1.92 -6.89
N TYR A 269 -8.98 -0.67 -6.45
CA TYR A 269 -8.03 -0.11 -5.50
C TYR A 269 -8.07 -0.84 -4.15
N PHE A 270 -9.27 -1.16 -3.61
CA PHE A 270 -9.39 -1.97 -2.39
C PHE A 270 -8.79 -3.38 -2.55
N ILE A 271 -8.98 -4.05 -3.70
CA ILE A 271 -8.34 -5.33 -3.99
C ILE A 271 -6.82 -5.21 -3.91
N VAL A 272 -6.27 -4.15 -4.50
CA VAL A 272 -4.83 -3.91 -4.57
C VAL A 272 -4.27 -3.58 -3.18
N LEU A 273 -4.96 -2.74 -2.40
CA LEU A 273 -4.61 -2.43 -1.01
C LEU A 273 -4.66 -3.67 -0.12
N PHE A 274 -5.68 -4.53 -0.25
CA PHE A 274 -5.76 -5.81 0.47
C PHE A 274 -4.51 -6.67 0.23
N LYS A 275 -4.04 -6.75 -1.02
CA LYS A 275 -2.83 -7.52 -1.37
C LYS A 275 -1.55 -6.86 -0.84
N PHE A 276 -1.44 -5.53 -0.89
CA PHE A 276 -0.27 -4.80 -0.39
C PHE A 276 -0.13 -4.81 1.13
N THR A 277 -1.24 -4.89 1.85
CA THR A 277 -1.29 -4.91 3.30
C THR A 277 -1.18 -6.33 3.88
N ASN A 278 -0.76 -7.31 3.06
CA ASN A 278 -0.67 -8.71 3.44
C ASN A 278 -2.00 -9.29 3.98
N GLY A 279 -3.11 -8.84 3.40
CA GLY A 279 -4.44 -9.37 3.67
C GLY A 279 -5.25 -8.63 4.74
N GLU A 280 -4.95 -7.36 5.01
CA GLU A 280 -5.76 -6.53 5.91
C GLU A 280 -7.19 -6.41 5.38
N LYS A 281 -8.17 -6.75 6.24
CA LYS A 281 -9.58 -6.85 5.84
C LYS A 281 -10.36 -5.58 6.12
N ASP A 282 -9.93 -4.76 7.07
CA ASP A 282 -10.60 -3.50 7.41
C ASP A 282 -9.81 -2.32 6.82
N LEU A 283 -10.18 -1.94 5.60
CA LEU A 283 -9.48 -0.92 4.82
C LEU A 283 -10.24 0.40 4.92
N CYS A 284 -9.67 1.40 5.59
CA CYS A 284 -10.23 2.74 5.65
C CYS A 284 -9.31 3.73 4.96
N ILE A 285 -9.80 4.37 3.89
CA ILE A 285 -9.07 5.36 3.10
C ILE A 285 -9.82 6.69 3.09
N SER A 286 -9.16 7.75 2.65
CA SER A 286 -9.78 9.06 2.46
C SER A 286 -10.24 9.27 1.02
N MET A 287 -11.36 9.97 0.87
CA MET A 287 -11.88 10.39 -0.42
C MET A 287 -12.11 11.91 -0.40
N ASN A 288 -11.51 12.61 -1.36
CA ASN A 288 -11.74 14.04 -1.56
C ASN A 288 -13.00 14.23 -2.40
N ILE A 289 -13.90 15.11 -1.94
CA ILE A 289 -15.16 15.40 -2.61
C ILE A 289 -15.34 16.91 -2.76
N ASP A 290 -15.95 17.34 -3.87
CA ASP A 290 -16.20 18.75 -4.11
C ASP A 290 -17.26 19.34 -3.16
N ASN A 291 -18.12 18.48 -2.58
CA ASN A 291 -19.15 18.83 -1.61
C ASN A 291 -20.12 19.94 -2.08
N ARG A 292 -20.32 20.06 -3.40
CA ARG A 292 -21.36 20.91 -4.01
C ARG A 292 -22.63 20.11 -4.25
N TYR A 293 -23.22 19.67 -3.14
CA TYR A 293 -24.34 18.71 -3.11
C TYR A 293 -25.70 19.30 -3.52
N ARG A 294 -25.77 20.61 -3.81
CA ARG A 294 -26.96 21.27 -4.38
C ARG A 294 -26.56 22.10 -5.59
N ASP A 295 -27.49 22.28 -6.52
CA ASP A 295 -27.23 23.01 -7.76
C ASP A 295 -26.88 24.48 -7.53
N GLU A 296 -27.46 25.12 -6.51
CA GLU A 296 -27.19 26.52 -6.17
C GLU A 296 -25.75 26.74 -5.71
N LEU A 297 -25.06 25.68 -5.25
CA LEU A 297 -23.66 25.76 -4.83
C LEU A 297 -22.70 25.72 -6.02
N LYS A 298 -23.11 25.27 -7.21
CA LYS A 298 -22.20 25.04 -8.34
C LYS A 298 -21.60 26.32 -8.93
N SER A 299 -22.31 27.43 -8.85
CA SER A 299 -21.92 28.75 -9.39
C SER A 299 -21.22 29.67 -8.37
N ILE A 300 -20.98 29.19 -7.15
CA ILE A 300 -20.37 30.00 -6.08
C ILE A 300 -18.86 29.77 -6.06
N ILE A 301 -18.05 30.83 -6.14
CA ILE A 301 -16.61 30.74 -5.88
C ILE A 301 -16.39 30.63 -4.36
N GLY A 302 -15.68 29.60 -3.91
CA GLY A 302 -15.46 29.33 -2.49
C GLY A 302 -14.71 28.02 -2.24
N LEU A 303 -14.52 27.68 -0.96
CA LEU A 303 -13.90 26.42 -0.54
C LEU A 303 -14.98 25.43 -0.06
N PHE A 304 -15.43 24.54 -0.93
CA PHE A 304 -16.43 23.53 -0.58
C PHE A 304 -15.81 22.18 -0.25
N GLU A 305 -14.63 21.87 -0.81
CA GLU A 305 -13.95 20.58 -0.69
C GLU A 305 -13.99 19.97 0.71
N ASN A 306 -14.54 18.77 0.79
CA ASN A 306 -14.59 17.99 2.02
C ASN A 306 -13.79 16.69 1.85
N ILE A 307 -13.42 16.08 2.98
CA ILE A 307 -12.71 14.80 3.01
C ILE A 307 -13.58 13.85 3.83
N ILE A 308 -13.94 12.72 3.25
CA ILE A 308 -14.71 11.69 3.95
C ILE A 308 -13.89 10.40 4.07
N PRO A 309 -13.99 9.68 5.20
CA PRO A 309 -13.45 8.34 5.29
C PRO A 309 -14.35 7.38 4.50
N LEU A 310 -13.73 6.45 3.79
CA LEU A 310 -14.40 5.35 3.13
C LEU A 310 -13.83 4.04 3.65
N ARG A 311 -14.64 3.32 4.43
CA ARG A 311 -14.27 2.07 5.08
C ARG A 311 -14.85 0.89 4.31
N CYS A 312 -14.00 -0.03 3.91
CA CYS A 312 -14.35 -1.28 3.25
C CYS A 312 -13.90 -2.45 4.13
N GLN A 313 -14.87 -3.21 4.66
CA GLN A 313 -14.62 -4.47 5.35
C GLN A 313 -14.66 -5.61 4.34
N LEU A 314 -13.49 -5.95 3.81
CA LEU A 314 -13.33 -6.88 2.70
C LEU A 314 -13.24 -8.33 3.21
N ASP A 315 -14.05 -9.23 2.63
CA ASP A 315 -13.83 -10.67 2.75
C ASP A 315 -13.04 -11.18 1.53
N PRO A 316 -11.88 -11.82 1.73
CA PRO A 316 -11.06 -12.32 0.63
C PRO A 316 -11.74 -13.41 -0.20
N HIS A 317 -12.79 -14.06 0.30
CA HIS A 317 -13.53 -15.10 -0.42
C HIS A 317 -14.64 -14.55 -1.33
N TRP A 318 -14.95 -13.26 -1.25
CA TRP A 318 -15.91 -12.65 -2.15
C TRP A 318 -15.41 -12.66 -3.59
N SER A 319 -16.36 -12.80 -4.53
CA SER A 319 -16.06 -12.51 -5.93
C SER A 319 -15.81 -11.02 -6.11
N VAL A 320 -15.10 -10.65 -7.18
CA VAL A 320 -14.92 -9.24 -7.55
C VAL A 320 -16.27 -8.56 -7.75
N HIS A 321 -17.24 -9.24 -8.37
CA HIS A 321 -18.59 -8.72 -8.55
C HIS A 321 -19.30 -8.37 -7.23
N TYR A 322 -19.19 -9.25 -6.22
CA TYR A 322 -19.78 -8.97 -4.91
C TYR A 322 -19.11 -7.77 -4.23
N LEU A 323 -17.78 -7.67 -4.31
CA LEU A 323 -17.07 -6.49 -3.79
C LEU A 323 -17.52 -5.20 -4.50
N LEU A 324 -17.76 -5.25 -5.80
CA LEU A 324 -18.24 -4.09 -6.56
C LEU A 324 -19.61 -3.62 -6.08
N ASP A 325 -20.53 -4.55 -5.84
CA ASP A 325 -21.85 -4.24 -5.28
C ASP A 325 -21.74 -3.63 -3.87
N TYR A 326 -20.87 -4.19 -3.03
CA TYR A 326 -20.61 -3.67 -1.69
C TYR A 326 -19.98 -2.26 -1.74
N VAL A 327 -18.98 -2.04 -2.59
CA VAL A 327 -18.34 -0.74 -2.78
C VAL A 327 -19.34 0.30 -3.30
N ARG A 328 -20.23 -0.09 -4.23
CA ARG A 328 -21.32 0.79 -4.69
C ARG A 328 -22.23 1.20 -3.55
N GLU A 329 -22.62 0.28 -2.68
CA GLU A 329 -23.49 0.54 -1.53
C GLU A 329 -22.84 1.51 -0.54
N ILE A 330 -21.64 1.17 -0.04
CA ILE A 330 -20.95 2.00 0.96
C ILE A 330 -20.64 3.39 0.42
N THR A 331 -20.25 3.52 -0.86
CA THR A 331 -19.93 4.81 -1.46
C THR A 331 -21.19 5.65 -1.67
N THR A 332 -22.29 5.04 -2.13
CA THR A 332 -23.56 5.75 -2.35
C THR A 332 -24.12 6.31 -1.04
N ILE A 333 -24.14 5.51 0.03
CA ILE A 333 -24.64 5.95 1.34
C ILE A 333 -23.68 6.99 1.95
N SER A 334 -22.37 6.79 1.84
CA SER A 334 -21.39 7.79 2.32
C SER A 334 -21.55 9.14 1.61
N MET A 335 -21.86 9.13 0.31
CA MET A 335 -22.13 10.35 -0.46
C MET A 335 -23.41 11.07 -0.02
N GLU A 336 -24.43 10.36 0.45
CA GLU A 336 -25.66 10.98 1.01
C GLU A 336 -25.37 11.83 2.25
N TYR A 337 -24.43 11.39 3.09
CA TYR A 337 -24.03 12.08 4.34
C TYR A 337 -22.72 12.86 4.22
N SER A 338 -22.24 13.06 3.00
CA SER A 338 -20.95 13.68 2.70
C SER A 338 -20.86 15.18 3.02
N TYR A 339 -22.02 15.83 3.18
CA TYR A 339 -22.12 17.21 3.66
C TYR A 339 -21.68 17.37 5.13
N PHE A 340 -21.49 16.26 5.86
CA PHE A 340 -21.00 16.32 7.23
C PHE A 340 -19.52 16.71 7.25
N PRO A 341 -19.15 17.80 7.94
CA PRO A 341 -17.80 18.31 7.89
C PRO A 341 -16.78 17.32 8.46
N PHE A 342 -15.64 17.17 7.77
CA PHE A 342 -14.50 16.38 8.22
C PHE A 342 -14.10 16.65 9.69
N GLN A 343 -14.06 17.93 10.11
CA GLN A 343 -13.76 18.30 11.50
C GLN A 343 -14.75 17.70 12.51
N ARG A 344 -16.04 17.59 12.14
CA ARG A 344 -17.04 16.98 13.02
C ARG A 344 -16.87 15.46 13.11
N ILE A 345 -16.45 14.80 12.03
CA ILE A 345 -16.05 13.38 12.06
C ILE A 345 -14.89 13.19 13.05
N LEU A 346 -13.85 14.02 12.97
CA LEU A 346 -12.73 13.92 13.94
C LEU A 346 -13.16 14.16 15.39
N ASN A 347 -14.04 15.14 15.62
CA ASN A 347 -14.54 15.44 16.97
C ASN A 347 -15.36 14.29 17.59
N GLN A 348 -15.90 13.38 16.77
CA GLN A 348 -16.54 12.15 17.26
C GLN A 348 -15.53 11.13 17.81
N HIS A 349 -14.24 11.27 17.47
CA HIS A 349 -13.16 10.37 17.87
C HIS A 349 -12.02 11.15 18.56
N PRO A 350 -12.26 11.77 19.74
CA PRO A 350 -11.33 12.70 20.37
C PRO A 350 -9.99 12.08 20.82
N ASN A 351 -9.92 10.74 20.93
CA ASN A 351 -8.70 10.02 21.27
C ASN A 351 -7.78 9.80 20.05
N VAL A 352 -8.26 10.09 18.84
CA VAL A 352 -7.50 9.91 17.59
C VAL A 352 -6.83 11.23 17.26
N SER A 353 -5.54 11.35 17.57
CA SER A 353 -4.77 12.58 17.26
C SER A 353 -4.37 12.64 15.77
N LYS A 354 -4.10 11.49 15.15
CA LYS A 354 -3.70 11.37 13.73
C LYS A 354 -4.53 10.27 13.08
N PRO A 355 -5.59 10.61 12.33
CA PRO A 355 -6.42 9.62 11.66
C PRO A 355 -5.66 8.95 10.50
N ALA A 356 -5.40 7.65 10.63
CA ALA A 356 -4.69 6.80 9.69
C ALA A 356 -5.34 6.72 8.30
N PHE A 357 -6.66 6.88 8.20
CA PHE A 357 -7.33 6.88 6.89
C PHE A 357 -6.92 8.08 6.01
N LEU A 358 -6.30 9.12 6.58
CA LEU A 358 -5.67 10.21 5.82
C LEU A 358 -4.27 9.86 5.29
N ASP A 359 -3.76 8.66 5.54
CA ASP A 359 -2.50 8.20 4.96
C ASP A 359 -2.71 7.76 3.50
N ILE A 360 -3.91 7.29 3.17
CA ILE A 360 -4.23 6.74 1.84
C ILE A 360 -5.41 7.49 1.25
N SER A 361 -5.32 7.92 0.00
CA SER A 361 -6.45 8.57 -0.68
C SER A 361 -6.79 7.99 -2.05
N PHE A 362 -8.06 8.16 -2.40
CA PHE A 362 -8.60 7.86 -3.71
C PHE A 362 -9.33 9.09 -4.27
N GLN A 363 -9.14 9.34 -5.56
CA GLN A 363 -9.86 10.36 -6.31
C GLN A 363 -10.16 9.85 -7.72
N PHE A 364 -11.39 10.10 -8.19
CA PHE A 364 -11.80 9.87 -9.57
C PHE A 364 -12.25 11.19 -10.20
N LEU A 365 -11.65 11.57 -11.33
CA LEU A 365 -12.01 12.79 -12.06
C LEU A 365 -12.49 12.43 -13.45
N SER A 366 -13.65 12.97 -13.85
CA SER A 366 -14.15 12.86 -15.22
C SER A 366 -14.31 14.25 -15.81
N SER A 367 -13.67 14.50 -16.95
CA SER A 367 -13.70 15.80 -17.60
C SER A 367 -13.56 15.68 -19.11
N MET A 368 -14.06 16.67 -19.84
CA MET A 368 -13.91 16.74 -21.31
C MET A 368 -12.47 17.02 -21.74
N THR A 369 -11.64 17.53 -20.84
CA THR A 369 -10.23 17.81 -21.03
C THR A 369 -9.46 17.41 -19.78
N THR A 370 -8.25 16.85 -19.93
CA THR A 370 -7.37 16.66 -18.78
C THR A 370 -7.02 18.03 -18.18
N ILE A 371 -6.82 18.10 -16.85
CA ILE A 371 -6.46 19.36 -16.16
C ILE A 371 -5.25 20.01 -16.85
N ASP A 372 -4.29 19.18 -17.26
CA ASP A 372 -3.03 19.61 -17.86
C ASP A 372 -3.15 20.11 -19.32
N ASN A 373 -4.25 19.82 -20.04
CA ASN A 373 -4.44 20.23 -21.45
C ASN A 373 -5.78 20.94 -21.70
N LYS A 374 -6.34 21.60 -20.69
CA LYS A 374 -7.57 22.37 -20.87
C LYS A 374 -7.31 23.59 -21.75
N LEU A 375 -7.82 23.54 -22.98
CA LEU A 375 -7.99 24.71 -23.83
C LEU A 375 -9.12 25.58 -23.27
N ILE A 376 -8.85 26.87 -23.12
CA ILE A 376 -9.84 27.86 -22.71
C ILE A 376 -9.87 28.95 -23.77
N THR A 377 -11.05 29.43 -24.08
CA THR A 377 -11.24 30.55 -24.98
C THR A 377 -11.61 31.80 -24.18
N ILE A 378 -10.88 32.89 -24.40
CA ILE A 378 -11.21 34.22 -23.90
C ILE A 378 -11.41 35.11 -25.13
N SER A 379 -12.65 35.51 -25.39
CA SER A 379 -13.05 36.15 -26.66
C SER A 379 -12.70 35.29 -27.88
N ASP A 380 -11.81 35.76 -28.75
CA ASP A 380 -11.36 35.01 -29.93
C ASP A 380 -10.03 34.28 -29.68
N SER A 381 -9.42 34.48 -28.51
CA SER A 381 -8.10 33.94 -28.20
C SER A 381 -8.16 32.62 -27.45
N GLN A 382 -7.30 31.69 -27.83
CA GLN A 382 -7.12 30.41 -27.17
C GLN A 382 -5.98 30.49 -26.16
N LEU A 383 -6.21 29.88 -25.01
CA LEU A 383 -5.21 29.68 -23.98
C LEU A 383 -5.08 28.19 -23.75
N SER A 384 -3.85 27.71 -23.82
CA SER A 384 -3.53 26.36 -23.36
C SER A 384 -3.22 26.42 -21.88
N SER A 385 -3.88 25.60 -21.08
CA SER A 385 -3.29 25.26 -19.79
C SER A 385 -1.89 24.68 -20.05
N ILE A 386 -0.91 25.12 -19.28
CA ILE A 386 0.45 24.60 -19.43
C ILE A 386 0.49 23.29 -18.64
N PRO A 387 0.61 22.12 -19.32
CA PRO A 387 0.78 20.87 -18.62
C PRO A 387 2.09 20.97 -17.83
N PHE A 388 2.01 20.73 -16.53
CA PHE A 388 3.23 20.63 -15.74
C PHE A 388 3.77 19.20 -15.90
N THR A 389 4.39 18.92 -17.05
CA THR A 389 5.31 17.80 -17.14
C THR A 389 6.61 18.23 -16.49
N THR A 390 6.80 17.93 -15.22
CA THR A 390 8.15 17.87 -14.68
C THR A 390 8.90 16.78 -15.41
N ASN A 391 9.61 17.15 -16.49
CA ASN A 391 10.86 16.50 -16.87
C ASN A 391 11.99 16.94 -15.92
N ILE A 392 11.67 17.04 -14.62
CA ILE A 392 12.63 17.25 -13.55
C ILE A 392 12.52 16.01 -12.66
N ASN A 393 13.66 15.38 -12.42
CA ASN A 393 13.85 14.35 -11.41
C ASN A 393 13.67 14.89 -9.96
N ASP A 394 12.73 15.81 -9.69
CA ASP A 394 12.55 16.43 -8.37
C ASP A 394 11.10 16.37 -7.87
N ASN A 395 10.84 15.41 -6.97
CA ASN A 395 10.52 15.59 -5.55
C ASN A 395 9.52 16.67 -5.05
N MET A 396 8.76 17.40 -5.87
CA MET A 396 7.88 18.47 -5.35
C MET A 396 6.50 18.57 -6.03
N ILE A 397 5.76 17.46 -6.04
CA ILE A 397 4.28 17.51 -5.95
C ILE A 397 3.97 17.39 -4.45
N ARG A 398 3.12 18.23 -3.84
CA ARG A 398 2.79 18.06 -2.41
C ARG A 398 1.70 17.00 -2.25
N ASN A 399 2.06 15.77 -1.92
CA ASN A 399 1.08 14.76 -1.49
C ASN A 399 0.81 14.94 0.01
N LYS A 400 -0.46 15.15 0.38
CA LYS A 400 -0.89 15.17 1.80
C LYS A 400 -1.02 13.76 2.40
N TYR A 401 -0.92 12.76 1.53
CA TYR A 401 -1.11 11.34 1.77
C TYR A 401 0.23 10.62 1.66
N ASP A 402 0.36 9.49 2.35
CA ASP A 402 1.49 8.57 2.20
C ASP A 402 1.41 7.84 0.84
N LEU A 403 0.19 7.53 0.40
CA LEU A 403 -0.13 6.98 -0.92
C LEU A 403 -1.45 7.59 -1.44
N SER A 404 -1.51 8.03 -2.69
CA SER A 404 -2.76 8.49 -3.32
C SER A 404 -2.93 7.88 -4.70
N LEU A 405 -4.14 7.45 -5.02
CA LEU A 405 -4.54 7.04 -6.36
C LEU A 405 -5.48 8.10 -6.96
N LEU A 406 -5.07 8.68 -8.09
CA LEU A 406 -5.92 9.50 -8.94
C LEU A 406 -6.22 8.76 -10.24
N VAL A 407 -7.50 8.55 -10.55
CA VAL A 407 -7.94 8.02 -11.85
C VAL A 407 -8.63 9.15 -12.61
N GLN A 408 -8.22 9.38 -13.85
CA GLN A 408 -8.80 10.40 -14.72
C GLN A 408 -9.48 9.76 -15.93
N HIS A 409 -10.68 10.23 -16.25
CA HIS A 409 -11.45 9.84 -17.43
C HIS A 409 -11.61 11.04 -18.36
N ASN A 410 -10.89 11.00 -19.48
CA ASN A 410 -11.03 11.98 -20.55
C ASN A 410 -12.24 11.60 -21.42
N LEU A 411 -13.33 12.36 -21.26
CA LEU A 411 -14.61 12.12 -21.93
C LEU A 411 -14.59 12.41 -23.45
N ASN A 412 -13.63 13.18 -23.95
CA ASN A 412 -13.54 13.51 -25.37
C ASN A 412 -13.02 12.33 -26.20
N ILE A 413 -12.00 11.66 -25.67
CA ILE A 413 -11.37 10.48 -26.32
C ILE A 413 -11.73 9.16 -25.65
N ASN A 414 -12.57 9.17 -24.60
CA ASN A 414 -12.95 8.02 -23.77
C ASN A 414 -11.74 7.19 -23.30
N GLN A 415 -10.71 7.88 -22.81
CA GLN A 415 -9.49 7.27 -22.32
C GLN A 415 -9.35 7.46 -20.82
N LEU A 416 -8.92 6.40 -20.14
CA LEU A 416 -8.58 6.40 -18.72
C LEU A 416 -7.07 6.50 -18.53
N SER A 417 -6.67 7.25 -17.51
CA SER A 417 -5.30 7.31 -17.02
C SER A 417 -5.29 7.25 -15.50
N CYS A 418 -4.14 6.91 -14.94
CA CYS A 418 -3.93 6.80 -13.51
C CYS A 418 -2.64 7.49 -13.11
N THR A 419 -2.66 8.18 -11.97
CA THR A 419 -1.49 8.74 -11.31
C THR A 419 -1.43 8.20 -9.88
N ILE A 420 -0.31 7.59 -9.53
CA ILE A 420 0.00 7.15 -8.17
C ILE A 420 1.04 8.11 -7.61
N ASN A 421 0.67 8.81 -6.52
CA ASN A 421 1.61 9.64 -5.78
C ASN A 421 1.92 8.98 -4.44
N ALA A 422 3.17 9.06 -4.00
CA ALA A 422 3.56 8.58 -2.69
C ALA A 422 4.61 9.48 -2.04
N SER A 423 4.62 9.51 -0.71
CA SER A 423 5.59 10.30 0.05
C SER A 423 7.00 9.76 -0.18
N SER A 424 7.91 10.62 -0.66
CA SER A 424 9.33 10.25 -0.84
C SER A 424 10.02 9.98 0.51
N ASP A 425 9.43 10.40 1.63
CA ASP A 425 9.93 10.05 2.97
C ASP A 425 9.82 8.54 3.24
N LEU A 426 8.81 7.90 2.66
CA LEU A 426 8.42 6.52 2.96
C LEU A 426 8.76 5.53 1.85
N PHE A 427 8.75 5.99 0.59
CA PHE A 427 8.89 5.12 -0.58
C PHE A 427 10.04 5.54 -1.48
N ASN A 428 10.74 4.55 -2.01
CA ASN A 428 11.66 4.67 -3.12
C ASN A 428 10.88 4.71 -4.45
N VAL A 429 11.48 5.32 -5.46
CA VAL A 429 10.89 5.40 -6.81
C VAL A 429 10.63 4.01 -7.39
N GLU A 430 11.56 3.06 -7.19
CA GLU A 430 11.41 1.67 -7.64
C GLU A 430 10.21 0.97 -7.00
N THR A 431 9.92 1.24 -5.72
CA THR A 431 8.77 0.65 -5.03
C THR A 431 7.46 1.18 -5.59
N ILE A 432 7.37 2.48 -5.89
CA ILE A 432 6.18 3.06 -6.51
C ILE A 432 6.02 2.57 -7.95
N ASP A 433 7.12 2.39 -8.68
CA ASP A 433 7.10 1.83 -10.02
C ASP A 433 6.54 0.41 -10.01
N ASN A 434 7.02 -0.45 -9.11
CA ASN A 434 6.48 -1.79 -8.89
C ASN A 434 4.99 -1.75 -8.48
N ILE A 435 4.59 -0.86 -7.57
CA ILE A 435 3.17 -0.67 -7.22
C ILE A 435 2.33 -0.31 -8.46
N SER A 436 2.83 0.59 -9.31
CA SER A 436 2.13 1.00 -10.54
C SER A 436 2.00 -0.14 -11.54
N GLN A 437 3.07 -0.94 -11.74
CA GLN A 437 3.06 -2.11 -12.62
C GLN A 437 2.07 -3.17 -12.12
N ARG A 438 1.99 -3.38 -10.80
CA ARG A 438 1.03 -4.31 -10.19
C ARG A 438 -0.40 -3.84 -10.33
N PHE A 439 -0.66 -2.54 -10.15
CA PHE A 439 -1.99 -1.97 -10.38
C PHE A 439 -2.40 -2.13 -11.85
N HIS A 440 -1.51 -1.82 -12.79
CA HIS A 440 -1.72 -2.04 -14.23
C HIS A 440 -1.94 -3.53 -14.57
N SER A 441 -1.18 -4.45 -13.96
CA SER A 441 -1.38 -5.89 -14.12
C SER A 441 -2.73 -6.36 -13.61
N MET A 442 -3.22 -5.81 -12.49
CA MET A 442 -4.55 -6.13 -11.95
C MET A 442 -5.65 -5.70 -12.92
N LEU A 443 -5.53 -4.50 -13.51
CA LEU A 443 -6.47 -4.03 -14.54
C LEU A 443 -6.46 -4.97 -15.76
N ASN A 444 -5.29 -5.34 -16.28
CA ASN A 444 -5.21 -6.29 -17.40
C ASN A 444 -5.76 -7.67 -17.05
N GLN A 445 -5.49 -8.16 -15.84
CA GLN A 445 -6.04 -9.42 -15.35
C GLN A 445 -7.58 -9.37 -15.39
N LEU A 446 -8.20 -8.31 -14.90
CA LEU A 446 -9.65 -8.19 -14.80
C LEU A 446 -10.37 -7.97 -16.14
N PHE A 447 -9.75 -7.24 -17.08
CA PHE A 447 -10.46 -6.77 -18.30
C PHE A 447 -9.92 -7.30 -19.62
N ILE A 448 -8.67 -7.78 -19.67
CA ILE A 448 -8.02 -8.23 -20.92
C ILE A 448 -7.85 -9.74 -20.95
N SER A 449 -7.81 -10.40 -19.80
CA SER A 449 -7.62 -11.86 -19.76
C SER A 449 -8.82 -12.61 -20.36
N VAL A 450 -8.54 -13.78 -20.96
CA VAL A 450 -9.55 -14.62 -21.64
C VAL A 450 -10.53 -15.26 -20.66
N ASP A 451 -10.07 -15.50 -19.43
CA ASP A 451 -10.86 -16.09 -18.36
C ASP A 451 -11.65 -14.99 -17.61
N ASP A 452 -12.91 -15.26 -17.30
CA ASP A 452 -13.72 -14.35 -16.49
C ASP A 452 -13.22 -14.30 -15.04
N GLN A 453 -12.36 -13.32 -14.74
CA GLN A 453 -11.83 -13.10 -13.40
C GLN A 453 -12.82 -12.39 -12.48
N MET A 454 -13.88 -11.78 -13.01
CA MET A 454 -14.83 -11.00 -12.20
C MET A 454 -15.65 -11.88 -11.26
N ASN A 455 -15.83 -13.15 -11.63
CA ASN A 455 -16.48 -14.17 -10.81
C ASN A 455 -15.53 -14.88 -9.83
N LYS A 456 -14.22 -14.66 -9.94
CA LYS A 456 -13.25 -15.29 -9.03
C LYS A 456 -13.16 -14.56 -7.70
N SER A 457 -12.77 -15.32 -6.70
CA SER A 457 -12.47 -14.82 -5.37
C SER A 457 -11.30 -13.84 -5.38
N ILE A 458 -11.38 -12.75 -4.60
CA ILE A 458 -10.30 -11.77 -4.43
C ILE A 458 -8.99 -12.45 -4.02
N TYR A 459 -9.07 -13.51 -3.21
CA TYR A 459 -7.91 -14.29 -2.79
C TYR A 459 -7.14 -14.89 -3.97
N GLU A 460 -7.82 -15.31 -5.03
CA GLU A 460 -7.22 -15.98 -6.20
C GLU A 460 -6.53 -15.01 -7.18
N LEU A 461 -6.84 -13.70 -7.09
CA LEU A 461 -6.18 -12.68 -7.90
C LEU A 461 -4.72 -12.51 -7.49
N SER A 462 -3.85 -12.23 -8.48
CA SER A 462 -2.41 -12.16 -8.28
C SER A 462 -1.86 -10.80 -8.69
N LEU A 463 -1.00 -10.24 -7.85
CA LEU A 463 -0.18 -9.08 -8.19
C LEU A 463 1.24 -9.47 -8.63
N THR A 464 1.56 -10.76 -8.75
CA THR A 464 2.91 -11.19 -9.14
C THR A 464 3.20 -10.76 -10.58
N LEU A 465 4.27 -10.01 -10.77
CA LEU A 465 4.68 -9.54 -12.09
C LEU A 465 5.32 -10.69 -12.90
N PRO A 466 5.29 -10.66 -14.24
CA PRO A 466 5.83 -11.74 -15.07
C PRO A 466 7.31 -12.07 -14.81
N ASN A 467 8.15 -11.04 -14.59
CA ASN A 467 9.57 -11.19 -14.25
C ASN A 467 9.78 -11.86 -12.88
N GLU A 468 8.94 -11.56 -11.89
CA GLU A 468 8.99 -12.19 -10.57
C GLU A 468 8.65 -13.67 -10.65
N ARG A 469 7.66 -14.02 -11.50
CA ARG A 469 7.31 -15.42 -11.72
C ARG A 469 8.46 -16.20 -12.33
N LEU A 470 9.20 -15.61 -13.28
CA LEU A 470 10.40 -16.21 -13.85
C LEU A 470 11.52 -16.35 -12.81
N LEU A 471 11.71 -15.35 -11.94
CA LEU A 471 12.67 -15.40 -10.84
C LEU A 471 12.33 -16.50 -9.84
N MET A 472 11.06 -16.62 -9.44
CA MET A 472 10.60 -17.70 -8.56
C MET A 472 10.82 -19.08 -9.20
N GLN A 473 10.60 -19.21 -10.51
CA GLN A 473 10.87 -20.46 -11.23
C GLN A 473 12.37 -20.78 -11.29
N SER A 474 13.22 -19.79 -11.54
CA SER A 474 14.66 -19.99 -11.62
C SER A 474 15.28 -20.36 -10.27
N MET A 475 14.85 -19.72 -9.18
CA MET A 475 15.27 -20.05 -7.83
C MET A 475 14.83 -21.48 -7.43
N ASN A 476 13.67 -21.93 -7.91
CA ASN A 476 13.16 -23.27 -7.64
C ASN A 476 13.61 -24.35 -8.66
N ASN A 477 14.44 -24.00 -9.63
CA ASN A 477 14.98 -24.95 -10.61
C ASN A 477 16.16 -25.74 -10.02
N THR A 478 15.90 -26.48 -8.93
CA THR A 478 16.87 -27.24 -8.14
C THR A 478 16.77 -28.75 -8.39
N GLN A 479 16.10 -29.17 -9.47
CA GLN A 479 15.97 -30.57 -9.83
C GLN A 479 17.34 -31.16 -10.19
N VAL A 480 17.83 -32.06 -9.35
CA VAL A 480 19.05 -32.84 -9.58
C VAL A 480 18.68 -34.31 -9.63
N LEU A 481 19.10 -35.00 -10.68
CA LEU A 481 18.95 -36.45 -10.78
C LEU A 481 19.99 -37.11 -9.88
N PHE A 482 19.53 -37.77 -8.82
CA PHE A 482 20.37 -38.65 -8.02
C PHE A 482 20.63 -39.92 -8.84
N SER A 483 21.88 -40.40 -8.86
CA SER A 483 22.27 -41.59 -9.64
C SER A 483 21.62 -42.89 -9.15
N SER A 484 21.04 -42.89 -7.95
CA SER A 484 20.47 -44.08 -7.31
C SER A 484 19.30 -43.70 -6.38
N PRO A 485 18.16 -43.23 -6.94
CA PRO A 485 17.04 -42.71 -6.16
C PRO A 485 16.28 -43.79 -5.37
N ASP A 486 16.42 -45.06 -5.76
CA ASP A 486 15.73 -46.19 -5.14
C ASP A 486 16.61 -46.94 -4.13
N THR A 487 17.86 -46.50 -3.94
CA THR A 487 18.81 -47.15 -3.02
C THR A 487 18.68 -46.59 -1.61
N CYS A 488 18.60 -47.48 -0.62
CA CYS A 488 18.56 -47.11 0.79
C CYS A 488 19.97 -46.78 1.32
N ILE A 489 20.05 -45.98 2.38
CA ILE A 489 21.33 -45.57 3.01
C ILE A 489 22.19 -46.78 3.39
N HIS A 490 21.60 -47.79 4.04
CA HIS A 490 22.30 -49.03 4.40
C HIS A 490 22.82 -49.82 3.18
N GLN A 491 22.14 -49.78 2.04
CA GLN A 491 22.57 -50.46 0.81
C GLN A 491 23.78 -49.75 0.19
N GLU A 492 23.76 -48.41 0.14
CA GLU A 492 24.91 -47.63 -0.31
C GLU A 492 26.11 -47.82 0.62
N PHE A 493 25.88 -47.90 1.94
CA PHE A 493 26.93 -48.25 2.89
C PHE A 493 27.54 -49.63 2.61
N VAL A 494 26.73 -50.67 2.39
CA VAL A 494 27.23 -52.01 2.03
C VAL A 494 28.05 -51.94 0.75
N TYR A 495 27.59 -51.21 -0.27
CA TYR A 495 28.34 -51.02 -1.51
C TYR A 495 29.70 -50.36 -1.27
N GLN A 496 29.76 -49.28 -0.51
CA GLN A 496 31.02 -48.62 -0.16
C GLN A 496 31.93 -49.52 0.67
N ALA A 497 31.36 -50.31 1.60
CA ALA A 497 32.12 -51.20 2.45
C ALA A 497 32.78 -52.34 1.66
N MET A 498 32.07 -52.90 0.67
CA MET A 498 32.64 -53.89 -0.26
C MET A 498 33.72 -53.28 -1.17
N LYS A 499 33.55 -52.02 -1.58
CA LYS A 499 34.50 -51.33 -2.46
C LYS A 499 35.78 -50.88 -1.75
N HIS A 500 35.68 -50.53 -0.47
CA HIS A 500 36.76 -49.94 0.32
C HIS A 500 36.97 -50.60 1.69
N PRO A 501 37.12 -51.93 1.77
CA PRO A 501 37.01 -52.68 3.02
C PRO A 501 38.05 -52.30 4.08
N GLN A 502 39.26 -51.94 3.66
CA GLN A 502 40.40 -51.63 4.55
C GLN A 502 40.50 -50.15 4.94
N LYS A 503 39.64 -49.27 4.41
CA LYS A 503 39.63 -47.86 4.81
C LYS A 503 38.94 -47.72 6.16
N VAL A 504 39.44 -46.81 6.99
CA VAL A 504 38.74 -46.39 8.24
C VAL A 504 37.38 -45.80 7.86
N ALA A 505 36.31 -46.33 8.47
CA ALA A 505 34.93 -45.90 8.25
C ALA A 505 34.42 -45.01 9.40
N VAL A 506 34.77 -45.34 10.64
CA VAL A 506 34.41 -44.58 11.83
C VAL A 506 35.59 -44.56 12.81
N GLU A 507 35.82 -43.41 13.44
CA GLU A 507 36.90 -43.19 14.41
C GLU A 507 36.37 -42.33 15.57
N LEU A 508 36.76 -42.70 16.78
CA LEU A 508 36.50 -41.93 17.99
C LEU A 508 37.70 -42.10 18.93
N ASP A 509 38.37 -40.98 19.25
CA ASP A 509 39.61 -40.96 20.02
C ASP A 509 40.67 -41.92 19.43
N GLU A 510 41.15 -42.90 20.20
CA GLU A 510 42.15 -43.88 19.75
C GLU A 510 41.54 -45.15 19.13
N GLN A 511 40.20 -45.21 19.02
CA GLN A 511 39.48 -46.37 18.49
C GLN A 511 38.99 -46.10 17.06
N SER A 512 39.13 -47.07 16.17
CA SER A 512 38.61 -47.00 14.81
C SER A 512 38.08 -48.35 14.32
N LEU A 513 37.15 -48.30 13.38
CA LEU A 513 36.70 -49.46 12.61
C LEU A 513 36.89 -49.17 11.13
N THR A 514 37.47 -50.13 10.43
CA THR A 514 37.46 -50.17 8.97
C THR A 514 36.04 -50.42 8.45
N TYR A 515 35.80 -50.15 7.17
CA TYR A 515 34.51 -50.46 6.52
C TYR A 515 34.13 -51.94 6.64
N ALA A 516 35.10 -52.85 6.52
CA ALA A 516 34.85 -54.28 6.67
C ALA A 516 34.44 -54.64 8.11
N GLU A 517 35.12 -54.08 9.11
CA GLU A 517 34.80 -54.33 10.52
C GLU A 517 33.44 -53.71 10.90
N LEU A 518 33.16 -52.48 10.46
CA LEU A 518 31.87 -51.83 10.70
C LEU A 518 30.73 -52.63 10.05
N LEU A 519 30.90 -53.06 8.79
CA LEU A 519 29.90 -53.89 8.10
C LEU A 519 29.64 -55.20 8.85
N TYR A 520 30.70 -55.85 9.34
CA TYR A 520 30.57 -57.07 10.14
C TYR A 520 29.69 -56.86 11.39
N TYR A 521 29.97 -55.83 12.18
CA TYR A 521 29.16 -55.53 13.36
C TYR A 521 27.73 -55.10 13.02
N VAL A 522 27.54 -54.32 11.96
CA VAL A 522 26.22 -53.91 11.48
C VAL A 522 25.40 -55.12 11.05
N GLN A 523 25.95 -56.03 10.25
CA GLN A 523 25.25 -57.23 9.78
C GLN A 523 24.86 -58.15 10.93
N ILE A 524 25.80 -58.44 11.84
CA ILE A 524 25.54 -59.28 13.01
C ILE A 524 24.45 -58.68 13.88
N PHE A 525 24.51 -57.37 14.14
CA PHE A 525 23.53 -56.75 15.00
C PHE A 525 22.17 -56.63 14.31
N SER A 526 22.13 -56.39 13.00
CA SER A 526 20.88 -56.42 12.22
C SER A 526 20.21 -57.79 12.28
N LEU A 527 20.96 -58.88 12.11
CA LEU A 527 20.45 -60.24 12.28
C LEU A 527 19.89 -60.46 13.68
N HIS A 528 20.58 -59.95 14.71
CA HIS A 528 20.12 -60.08 16.09
C HIS A 528 18.81 -59.32 16.34
N LEU A 529 18.68 -58.10 15.81
CA LEU A 529 17.44 -57.32 15.86
C LEU A 529 16.27 -58.10 15.28
N VAL A 530 16.48 -58.77 14.15
CA VAL A 530 15.44 -59.56 13.46
C VAL A 530 15.16 -60.88 14.19
N ASN A 531 16.18 -61.66 14.50
CA ASN A 531 16.02 -63.01 15.03
C ASN A 531 15.54 -63.04 16.48
N LYS A 532 16.05 -62.13 17.32
CA LYS A 532 15.71 -62.09 18.75
C LYS A 532 14.55 -61.17 19.08
N TYR A 533 14.48 -60.00 18.44
CA TYR A 533 13.48 -58.98 18.76
C TYR A 533 12.34 -58.91 17.73
N ALA A 534 12.42 -59.68 16.64
CA ALA A 534 11.43 -59.72 15.57
C ALA A 534 11.12 -58.31 15.03
N VAL A 535 12.17 -57.51 14.82
CA VAL A 535 12.06 -56.19 14.19
C VAL A 535 11.50 -56.35 12.78
N VAL A 536 10.50 -55.53 12.45
CA VAL A 536 9.85 -55.49 11.14
C VAL A 536 10.04 -54.14 10.46
N PRO A 537 9.94 -54.05 9.12
CA PRO A 537 9.98 -52.78 8.40
C PRO A 537 9.05 -51.72 8.97
N GLY A 538 9.58 -50.54 9.27
CA GLY A 538 8.84 -49.40 9.83
C GLY A 538 8.72 -49.40 11.36
N GLU A 539 9.25 -50.40 12.06
CA GLU A 539 9.24 -50.40 13.52
C GLU A 539 10.23 -49.38 14.10
N ILE A 540 9.76 -48.52 15.00
CA ILE A 540 10.60 -47.49 15.62
C ILE A 540 11.46 -48.11 16.72
N ILE A 541 12.78 -47.91 16.60
CA ILE A 541 13.76 -48.34 17.60
C ILE A 541 14.41 -47.08 18.17
N CYS A 542 14.15 -46.83 19.46
CA CYS A 542 14.78 -45.73 20.17
C CYS A 542 16.25 -46.08 20.45
N GLN A 543 17.15 -45.13 20.27
CA GLN A 543 18.56 -45.29 20.58
C GLN A 543 19.02 -44.14 21.47
N CYS A 544 19.28 -44.46 22.74
CA CYS A 544 19.67 -43.56 23.80
C CYS A 544 21.11 -43.86 24.26
N VAL A 545 22.07 -43.49 23.40
CA VAL A 545 23.50 -43.74 23.60
C VAL A 545 24.31 -42.46 23.46
N GLU A 546 25.44 -42.39 24.14
CA GLU A 546 26.41 -41.33 23.90
C GLU A 546 27.20 -41.58 22.60
N ARG A 547 27.93 -40.56 22.15
CA ARG A 547 28.81 -40.66 20.98
C ARG A 547 29.81 -41.80 21.19
N SER A 548 29.77 -42.79 20.31
CA SER A 548 30.55 -44.04 20.40
C SER A 548 30.56 -44.74 19.05
N LEU A 549 31.49 -45.69 18.86
CA LEU A 549 31.47 -46.58 17.69
C LEU A 549 30.16 -47.39 17.62
N SER A 550 29.64 -47.81 18.78
CA SER A 550 28.34 -48.48 18.92
C SER A 550 27.17 -47.62 18.44
N MET A 551 27.23 -46.29 18.56
CA MET A 551 26.18 -45.41 18.03
C MET A 551 26.04 -45.56 16.51
N ALA A 552 27.16 -45.58 15.78
CA ALA A 552 27.18 -45.76 14.34
C ALA A 552 26.68 -47.16 13.93
N ILE A 553 27.09 -48.20 14.67
CA ILE A 553 26.61 -49.57 14.46
C ILE A 553 25.09 -49.63 14.64
N GLY A 554 24.55 -49.00 15.69
CA GLY A 554 23.12 -49.01 16.00
C GLY A 554 22.27 -48.39 14.90
N ILE A 555 22.65 -47.21 14.41
CA ILE A 555 21.93 -46.51 13.34
C ILE A 555 21.84 -47.40 12.09
N MET A 556 22.99 -47.88 11.61
CA MET A 556 23.05 -48.65 10.38
C MET A 556 22.39 -50.02 10.51
N ALA A 557 22.46 -50.64 11.69
CA ALA A 557 21.84 -51.94 11.93
C ALA A 557 20.32 -51.86 12.07
N ILE A 558 19.80 -50.79 12.70
CA ILE A 558 18.36 -50.50 12.72
C ILE A 558 17.85 -50.35 11.29
N GLU A 559 18.49 -49.53 10.47
CA GLU A 559 18.09 -49.31 9.08
C GLU A 559 18.18 -50.60 8.24
N MET A 560 19.24 -51.40 8.41
CA MET A 560 19.41 -52.67 7.69
C MET A 560 18.39 -53.75 8.13
N ALA A 561 17.93 -53.72 9.39
CA ALA A 561 16.81 -54.54 9.85
C ALA A 561 15.43 -54.01 9.41
N GLY A 562 15.37 -52.87 8.70
CA GLY A 562 14.14 -52.21 8.29
C GLY A 562 13.49 -51.34 9.37
N GLY A 563 14.09 -51.24 10.54
CA GLY A 563 13.60 -50.36 11.62
C GLY A 563 13.84 -48.88 11.33
N VAL A 564 13.13 -48.04 12.08
CA VAL A 564 13.23 -46.58 12.04
C VAL A 564 14.04 -46.11 13.24
N TYR A 565 15.19 -45.48 12.98
CA TYR A 565 16.06 -44.98 14.04
C TYR A 565 15.45 -43.74 14.71
N CYS A 566 15.29 -43.76 16.03
CA CYS A 566 14.87 -42.59 16.81
C CYS A 566 15.96 -42.20 17.82
N PRO A 567 16.75 -41.16 17.57
CA PRO A 567 17.77 -40.67 18.50
C PRO A 567 17.12 -40.11 19.76
N LEU A 568 17.63 -40.55 20.91
CA LEU A 568 17.33 -39.96 22.21
C LEU A 568 18.63 -39.49 22.86
N SER A 569 18.58 -38.32 23.48
CA SER A 569 19.74 -37.74 24.17
C SER A 569 19.83 -38.30 25.59
N PRO A 570 20.91 -39.02 25.98
CA PRO A 570 21.07 -39.51 27.34
C PRO A 570 21.16 -38.40 28.40
N ARG A 571 21.39 -37.16 27.98
CA ARG A 571 21.46 -35.98 28.84
C ARG A 571 20.08 -35.40 29.15
N ASP A 572 19.04 -35.83 28.45
CA ASP A 572 17.68 -35.38 28.70
C ASP A 572 17.18 -35.91 30.04
N PRO A 573 16.35 -35.14 30.78
CA PRO A 573 15.74 -35.63 32.01
C PRO A 573 14.96 -36.93 31.78
N GLN A 574 15.03 -37.86 32.73
CA GLN A 574 14.40 -39.18 32.60
C GLN A 574 12.91 -39.12 32.22
N HIS A 575 12.15 -38.21 32.83
CA HIS A 575 10.72 -38.05 32.51
C HIS A 575 10.47 -37.66 31.05
N ARG A 576 11.36 -36.86 30.44
CA ARG A 576 11.29 -36.47 29.03
C ARG A 576 11.61 -37.65 28.13
N LEU A 577 12.64 -38.42 28.45
CA LEU A 577 13.00 -39.63 27.72
C LEU A 577 11.88 -40.67 27.76
N HIS A 578 11.27 -40.90 28.93
CA HIS A 578 10.10 -41.78 29.05
C HIS A 578 8.93 -41.30 28.19
N ALA A 579 8.61 -39.99 28.23
CA ALA A 579 7.54 -39.44 27.41
C ALA A 579 7.80 -39.63 25.91
N LEU A 580 9.03 -39.40 25.44
CA LEU A 580 9.41 -39.59 24.04
C LEU A 580 9.32 -41.06 23.62
N VAL A 581 9.83 -41.99 24.43
CA VAL A 581 9.74 -43.42 24.13
C VAL A 581 8.28 -43.90 24.12
N GLN A 582 7.44 -43.39 25.02
CA GLN A 582 6.01 -43.70 25.00
C GLN A 582 5.33 -43.17 23.74
N GLN A 583 5.68 -41.97 23.27
CA GLN A 583 5.15 -41.38 22.04
C GLN A 583 5.56 -42.17 20.78
N THR A 584 6.75 -42.79 20.76
CA THR A 584 7.19 -43.60 19.62
C THR A 584 6.58 -44.99 19.60
N HIS A 585 5.93 -45.44 20.68
CA HIS A 585 5.49 -46.82 20.87
C HIS A 585 6.62 -47.85 20.65
N SER A 586 7.88 -47.43 20.84
CA SER A 586 9.04 -48.28 20.61
C SER A 586 9.07 -49.43 21.61
N ARG A 587 9.18 -50.67 21.10
CA ARG A 587 9.27 -51.88 21.93
C ARG A 587 10.69 -52.16 22.41
N LEU A 588 11.68 -51.58 21.73
CA LEU A 588 13.11 -51.81 21.95
C LEU A 588 13.86 -50.49 22.02
N ILE A 589 14.62 -50.29 23.10
CA ILE A 589 15.56 -49.19 23.24
C ILE A 589 17.01 -49.69 23.29
N LEU A 590 17.86 -49.10 22.44
CA LEU A 590 19.30 -49.33 22.45
C LEU A 590 19.95 -48.35 23.42
N VAL A 591 20.71 -48.85 24.39
CA VAL A 591 21.34 -48.06 25.47
C VAL A 591 22.79 -48.50 25.67
N HIS A 592 23.56 -47.76 26.46
CA HIS A 592 24.81 -48.26 27.05
C HIS A 592 24.55 -48.76 28.47
N TRP A 593 25.41 -49.65 28.99
CA TRP A 593 25.31 -50.10 30.39
C TRP A 593 25.22 -48.95 31.40
N LEU A 594 25.88 -47.81 31.14
CA LEU A 594 25.84 -46.59 31.95
C LEU A 594 24.48 -45.88 31.93
N THR A 595 23.70 -46.03 30.87
CA THR A 595 22.37 -45.39 30.67
C THR A 595 21.20 -46.36 30.87
N LYS A 596 21.49 -47.60 31.32
CA LYS A 596 20.55 -48.73 31.44
C LYS A 596 19.42 -48.55 32.47
N GLN A 597 19.46 -47.50 33.30
CA GLN A 597 18.41 -47.16 34.27
C GLN A 597 17.05 -46.75 33.63
N MET A 598 16.97 -46.65 32.31
CA MET A 598 15.73 -46.38 31.56
C MET A 598 14.80 -47.60 31.41
N SER A 599 15.19 -48.78 31.91
CA SER A 599 14.42 -50.03 31.83
C SER A 599 13.35 -50.14 32.92
N ASN A 600 12.28 -49.35 32.81
CA ASN A 600 11.03 -49.59 33.53
C ASN A 600 9.84 -49.42 32.57
N ASP A 601 8.77 -50.17 32.83
CA ASP A 601 7.50 -50.22 32.07
C ASP A 601 7.50 -51.03 30.76
N GLY A 602 7.99 -52.28 30.77
CA GLY A 602 7.67 -53.27 29.73
C GLY A 602 8.38 -53.11 28.37
N ILE A 603 9.30 -52.15 28.25
CA ILE A 603 10.12 -51.92 27.04
C ILE A 603 11.42 -52.73 27.15
N LEU A 604 11.77 -53.43 26.08
CA LEU A 604 13.02 -54.19 26.00
C LEU A 604 14.20 -53.23 25.86
N SER A 605 15.30 -53.48 26.58
CA SER A 605 16.53 -52.69 26.45
C SER A 605 17.70 -53.58 26.03
N PHE A 606 18.48 -53.14 25.04
CA PHE A 606 19.72 -53.80 24.63
C PHE A 606 20.92 -52.90 24.88
N ASP A 607 21.96 -53.44 25.51
CA ASP A 607 23.24 -52.73 25.71
C ASP A 607 24.10 -52.84 24.46
N ILE A 608 24.08 -51.83 23.61
CA ILE A 608 24.82 -51.84 22.34
C ILE A 608 26.35 -51.73 22.54
N GLY A 609 26.80 -51.31 23.72
CA GLY A 609 28.22 -51.27 24.06
C GLY A 609 28.83 -52.67 24.20
N SER A 610 28.01 -53.69 24.48
CA SER A 610 28.49 -55.06 24.63
C SER A 610 28.95 -55.70 23.31
N LEU A 611 28.50 -55.18 22.15
CA LEU A 611 28.85 -55.71 20.83
C LEU A 611 30.35 -55.69 20.54
N LEU A 612 31.06 -54.69 21.05
CA LEU A 612 32.50 -54.51 20.81
C LEU A 612 33.37 -55.22 21.86
N THR A 613 32.76 -55.74 22.93
CA THR A 613 33.48 -56.28 24.10
C THR A 613 33.17 -57.76 24.37
N TYR A 614 31.99 -58.26 23.98
CA TYR A 614 31.54 -59.63 24.17
C TYR A 614 30.91 -60.20 22.89
N ASN A 615 31.34 -61.40 22.48
CA ASN A 615 30.83 -62.13 21.30
C ASN A 615 29.42 -62.75 21.48
N ASP A 616 28.62 -62.31 22.45
CA ASP A 616 27.32 -62.90 22.80
C ASP A 616 26.28 -62.86 21.66
N VAL A 617 26.51 -62.05 20.62
CA VAL A 617 25.61 -61.91 19.46
C VAL A 617 25.91 -62.91 18.34
N THR A 618 27.02 -63.66 18.43
CA THR A 618 27.46 -64.60 17.38
C THR A 618 26.69 -65.93 17.34
N SER A 619 25.82 -66.21 18.32
CA SER A 619 25.01 -67.44 18.36
C SER A 619 23.84 -67.48 17.38
N ASP A 620 23.45 -66.34 16.80
CA ASP A 620 22.25 -66.19 15.96
C ASP A 620 22.52 -66.23 14.44
N ILE A 621 23.75 -66.55 14.02
CA ILE A 621 24.22 -66.50 12.61
C ILE A 621 23.62 -67.62 11.72
N GLY A 622 22.86 -68.57 12.29
CA GLY A 622 22.36 -69.76 11.58
C GLY A 622 21.11 -69.59 10.69
N ASP A 623 20.35 -68.50 10.83
CA ASP A 623 19.10 -68.24 10.10
C ASP A 623 19.15 -66.83 9.48
N ASP A 624 19.48 -66.73 8.18
CA ASP A 624 19.63 -65.45 7.45
C ASP A 624 18.27 -64.86 7.05
N ARG A 625 17.52 -64.42 8.07
CA ARG A 625 16.23 -63.75 7.89
C ARG A 625 16.34 -62.35 7.31
N LEU A 626 17.53 -61.73 7.32
CA LEU A 626 17.72 -60.41 6.72
C LEU A 626 17.42 -60.43 5.22
N SER A 627 17.76 -61.53 4.53
CA SER A 627 17.44 -61.71 3.11
C SER A 627 15.94 -61.66 2.79
N SER A 628 15.07 -61.91 3.78
CA SER A 628 13.61 -61.87 3.66
C SER A 628 13.01 -60.49 3.97
N ILE A 629 13.80 -59.55 4.48
CA ILE A 629 13.36 -58.19 4.78
C ILE A 629 13.51 -57.33 3.54
N THR A 630 12.40 -56.73 3.10
CA THR A 630 12.39 -55.77 2.00
C THR A 630 12.31 -54.36 2.57
N VAL A 631 13.38 -53.58 2.41
CA VAL A 631 13.44 -52.16 2.74
C VAL A 631 13.54 -51.36 1.44
N ILE A 632 12.68 -50.36 1.29
CA ILE A 632 12.59 -49.50 0.09
C ILE A 632 12.86 -48.04 0.44
N SER A 633 13.28 -47.24 -0.55
CA SER A 633 13.67 -45.83 -0.36
C SER A 633 12.57 -44.92 0.20
N SER A 634 11.29 -45.32 0.10
CA SER A 634 10.15 -44.61 0.68
C SER A 634 9.83 -44.99 2.13
N ASN A 635 10.55 -45.96 2.72
CA ASN A 635 10.43 -46.24 4.15
C ASN A 635 11.05 -45.09 4.97
N ILE A 636 10.51 -44.87 6.17
CA ILE A 636 11.01 -43.86 7.09
C ILE A 636 12.40 -44.32 7.57
N ALA A 637 13.44 -43.50 7.37
CA ALA A 637 14.78 -43.81 7.86
C ALA A 637 14.93 -43.50 9.35
N TYR A 638 14.41 -42.35 9.79
CA TYR A 638 14.51 -41.89 11.16
C TYR A 638 13.35 -41.00 11.60
N ILE A 639 13.20 -40.82 12.91
CA ILE A 639 12.29 -39.85 13.53
C ILE A 639 13.07 -38.96 14.50
N ILE A 640 13.07 -37.64 14.23
CA ILE A 640 13.74 -36.64 15.09
C ILE A 640 12.68 -35.74 15.73
N PHE A 641 12.67 -35.72 17.06
CA PHE A 641 11.79 -34.82 17.80
C PHE A 641 12.35 -33.39 17.84
N THR A 642 11.47 -32.43 17.59
CA THR A 642 11.73 -31.00 17.75
C THR A 642 10.87 -30.42 18.88
N SER A 643 11.23 -29.25 19.40
CA SER A 643 10.43 -28.54 20.39
C SER A 643 9.07 -28.16 19.78
N GLY A 644 7.97 -28.76 20.25
CA GLY A 644 6.64 -28.36 19.83
C GLY A 644 6.22 -27.05 20.50
N SER A 645 5.52 -26.18 19.75
CA SER A 645 4.95 -24.91 20.24
C SER A 645 3.97 -25.08 21.42
N THR A 646 3.48 -26.31 21.66
CA THR A 646 2.58 -26.69 22.75
C THR A 646 3.31 -27.21 24.00
N GLY A 647 4.64 -27.17 24.01
CA GLY A 647 5.49 -27.70 25.10
C GLY A 647 5.67 -29.22 25.09
N VAL A 648 4.87 -29.94 24.30
CA VAL A 648 5.03 -31.37 24.00
C VAL A 648 5.87 -31.51 22.72
N PRO A 649 6.99 -32.26 22.74
CA PRO A 649 7.79 -32.52 21.54
C PRO A 649 6.97 -33.12 20.40
N LYS A 650 7.30 -32.75 19.16
CA LYS A 650 6.66 -33.26 17.92
C LYS A 650 7.72 -33.84 16.99
N ALA A 651 7.36 -34.92 16.31
CA ALA A 651 8.19 -35.71 15.40
C ALA A 651 7.48 -35.87 14.07
#